data_AF-A0AAD5HHN7-F1
#
_entry.id   AF-A0AAD5HHN7-F1
#
_cell.length_a   1.000
_cell.length_b   1.000
_cell.length_c   1.000
_cell.angle_alpha   90.00
_cell.angle_beta   90.00
_cell.angle_gamma   90.00
#
_symmetry.space_group_name_H-M   'P 1'
#
loop_
_entity.id
_entity.type
_entity.pdbx_description
1 polymer ?
#
loop_
_entity_poly.entity_id
_entity_poly.type
_entity_poly.pdbx_seq_one_letter_code
_entity_poly.pdbx_strand_id
1 'polypeptide(L)'
;MRIGTSIAIVASALAVAHAAQAPSIYSLGGLDIVVDNQLDPSHPPHSLIASHKPKTYDQAKAICAALSESLADLSTASNLNLASTKLPADSTFWIAGTSSGKSDCPSFRTSSRSGKSKSHLGKSACESKQYALCTNSAGRTTTAGENGSHYQIRTNTNDGPIIGFRDNLTWKFLGIPYAKPPVDDLRFAAPQPPKKWTEPLQATNFTNICVQADGTGSEDCLYLNVYTPSVDKCSKRKSLLPVMYWVHGGGYTGGSAMTTLYDGSNIASRGDVVVVSINYRLNIFGFAEDTTHYDRSELPGNLALRDQIAGLQWVKENVARFGGNPDSVTIFGESAGGSSIRSLVQSPKATGLFHKAISESDPWDLGWQTPADAGNLTQTVWQGVQCTDLACARKASVADLTSSFNKAVTLVSNVNHPQGEFNFVEPVKPSIDGEYIPHDWHTSVKKGEFNKVPFLITTNHDEAGAFITDDLPNPVPAASDSPTLDQTWAYLLSTVIHFGVERTTAIIQSGLYPYYSATQPDIIRDQLNALITDFFWNCPLRLFVEQMAGHGVKVYRGRFDHVLQETNAPTSYCYNKECHGSELTTVFGALNIYGIPVSAEDLKFTQNIVDTWTHFARYGNPNTHNQLYWPAATASKSNVYVFNTTNTLLTDGFNNDKCDFFQKNDMYDFDIFDKNYK
;
A
#
# COMPACT_ATOMS: atom_id res chain seq x y z
N MET A 1 -15.48 42.03 -24.87
CA MET A 1 -14.12 42.51 -24.55
C MET A 1 -13.89 42.34 -23.06
N ARG A 2 -12.93 41.47 -22.68
CA ARG A 2 -12.16 41.39 -21.42
C ARG A 2 -12.89 41.44 -20.06
N ILE A 3 -13.33 40.29 -19.54
CA ILE A 3 -13.42 40.03 -18.08
C ILE A 3 -12.86 38.64 -17.68
N GLY A 4 -12.60 37.71 -18.62
CA GLY A 4 -12.15 36.33 -18.30
C GLY A 4 -10.64 36.12 -18.05
N THR A 5 -9.77 37.09 -18.33
CA THR A 5 -8.30 36.91 -18.27
C THR A 5 -7.65 37.34 -16.95
N SER A 6 -8.37 38.02 -16.05
CA SER A 6 -7.76 38.57 -14.83
C SER A 6 -7.77 37.61 -13.64
N ILE A 7 -8.71 36.66 -13.55
CA ILE A 7 -8.81 35.75 -12.41
C ILE A 7 -7.75 34.63 -12.48
N ALA A 8 -7.49 34.10 -13.68
CA ALA A 8 -6.46 33.08 -13.88
C ALA A 8 -5.03 33.61 -13.63
N ILE A 9 -4.75 34.86 -14.01
CA ILE A 9 -3.45 35.51 -13.81
C ILE A 9 -3.24 35.88 -12.33
N VAL A 10 -4.30 36.26 -11.61
CA VAL A 10 -4.21 36.57 -10.17
C VAL A 10 -4.02 35.30 -9.34
N ALA A 11 -4.72 34.20 -9.65
CA ALA A 11 -4.54 32.91 -8.97
C ALA A 11 -3.13 32.33 -9.20
N SER A 12 -2.60 32.42 -10.41
CA SER A 12 -1.23 31.98 -10.72
C SER A 12 -0.17 32.92 -10.15
N ALA A 13 -0.40 34.24 -10.09
CA ALA A 13 0.51 35.17 -9.42
C ALA A 13 0.54 35.00 -7.88
N LEU A 14 -0.59 34.70 -7.24
CA LEU A 14 -0.67 34.41 -5.79
C LEU A 14 0.01 33.08 -5.43
N ALA A 15 -0.14 32.04 -6.27
CA ALA A 15 0.56 30.77 -6.09
C ALA A 15 2.09 30.90 -6.28
N VAL A 16 2.52 31.71 -7.25
CA VAL A 16 3.95 31.97 -7.53
C VAL A 16 4.59 32.85 -6.44
N ALA A 17 3.85 33.80 -5.85
CA ALA A 17 4.36 34.63 -4.75
C ALA A 17 4.57 33.85 -3.44
N HIS A 18 3.74 32.84 -3.15
CA HIS A 18 3.89 32.00 -1.94
C HIS A 18 4.97 30.92 -2.10
N ALA A 19 5.22 30.42 -3.32
CA ALA A 19 6.28 29.43 -3.57
C ALA A 19 7.70 29.95 -3.26
N ALA A 20 7.92 31.27 -3.27
CA ALA A 20 9.19 31.90 -2.93
C ALA A 20 9.47 31.99 -1.41
N GLN A 21 8.50 31.65 -0.54
CA GLN A 21 8.60 31.87 0.92
C GLN A 21 8.87 30.60 1.75
N ALA A 22 8.67 29.39 1.21
CA ALA A 22 8.89 28.16 1.98
C ALA A 22 10.38 28.00 2.35
N PRO A 23 10.73 27.87 3.63
CA PRO A 23 12.12 27.76 4.06
C PRO A 23 12.76 26.47 3.53
N SER A 24 14.03 26.55 3.14
CA SER A 24 14.75 25.39 2.63
C SER A 24 15.20 24.47 3.77
N ILE A 25 14.96 23.17 3.62
CA ILE A 25 15.39 22.19 4.62
C ILE A 25 16.90 22.18 4.85
N TYR A 26 17.69 22.51 3.81
CA TYR A 26 19.14 22.59 3.90
C TYR A 26 19.61 23.73 4.81
N SER A 27 18.92 24.88 4.78
CA SER A 27 19.20 26.01 5.68
C SER A 27 18.76 25.74 7.12
N LEU A 28 17.62 25.06 7.28
CA LEU A 28 17.08 24.66 8.58
C LEU A 28 17.93 23.56 9.22
N GLY A 29 18.59 22.74 8.40
CA GLY A 29 19.57 21.74 8.83
C GLY A 29 18.98 20.35 9.09
N GLY A 30 17.92 19.98 8.38
CA GLY A 30 17.18 18.74 8.57
C GLY A 30 16.33 18.74 9.84
N LEU A 31 15.17 18.09 9.80
CA LEU A 31 14.16 18.16 10.84
C LEU A 31 13.48 16.81 11.07
N ASP A 32 13.23 16.48 12.33
CA ASP A 32 12.38 15.39 12.79
C ASP A 32 11.11 15.96 13.42
N ILE A 33 9.96 15.36 13.10
CA ILE A 33 8.75 15.50 13.93
C ILE A 33 8.87 14.48 15.06
N VAL A 34 8.92 14.98 16.29
CA VAL A 34 8.99 14.21 17.51
C VAL A 34 7.58 14.04 18.03
N VAL A 35 7.07 12.81 17.97
CA VAL A 35 5.68 12.50 18.34
C VAL A 35 5.61 11.12 18.99
N ASP A 36 4.65 10.92 19.88
CA ASP A 36 4.29 9.60 20.40
C ASP A 36 2.91 9.22 19.89
N ASN A 37 2.85 8.65 18.68
CA ASN A 37 1.58 8.30 18.04
C ASN A 37 1.03 6.98 18.59
N GLN A 38 0.11 7.08 19.53
CA GLN A 38 -0.61 5.94 20.11
C GLN A 38 -1.84 5.52 19.28
N LEU A 39 -2.09 6.12 18.12
CA LEU A 39 -3.26 5.85 17.25
C LEU A 39 -4.62 6.08 17.93
N ASP A 40 -4.65 6.65 19.13
CA ASP A 40 -5.87 6.93 19.87
C ASP A 40 -6.55 8.19 19.31
N PRO A 41 -7.70 8.07 18.63
CA PRO A 41 -8.40 9.23 18.08
C PRO A 41 -8.98 10.15 19.16
N SER A 42 -9.22 9.64 20.38
CA SER A 42 -9.75 10.41 21.49
C SER A 42 -8.70 11.30 22.16
N HIS A 43 -7.42 10.96 22.00
CA HIS A 43 -6.29 11.72 22.52
C HIS A 43 -5.23 11.96 21.43
N PRO A 44 -5.49 12.88 20.48
CA PRO A 44 -4.52 13.20 19.44
C PRO A 44 -3.17 13.59 20.03
N PRO A 45 -2.04 13.07 19.52
CA PRO A 45 -0.75 13.30 20.13
C PRO A 45 -0.26 14.73 19.90
N HIS A 46 0.36 15.30 20.94
CA HIS A 46 1.20 16.49 20.79
C HIS A 46 2.50 16.11 20.08
N SER A 47 3.09 17.08 19.37
CA SER A 47 4.38 16.90 18.75
C SER A 47 5.28 18.13 18.86
N LEU A 48 6.57 17.89 18.67
CA LEU A 48 7.63 18.91 18.62
C LEU A 48 8.42 18.73 17.33
N ILE A 49 9.24 19.72 16.98
CA ILE A 49 10.15 19.64 15.82
C ILE A 49 11.58 19.75 16.32
N ALA A 50 12.42 18.77 16.00
CA ALA A 50 13.83 18.76 16.38
C ALA A 50 14.74 18.91 15.16
N SER A 51 15.78 19.74 15.25
CA SER A 51 16.75 19.90 14.16
C SER A 51 17.85 18.84 14.17
N HIS A 52 18.37 18.41 13.01
CA HIS A 52 19.50 17.48 12.94
C HIS A 52 20.87 18.15 13.09
N LYS A 53 20.97 19.48 12.98
CA LYS A 53 22.24 20.22 13.04
C LYS A 53 22.28 21.16 14.23
N PRO A 54 23.35 21.13 15.06
CA PRO A 54 23.52 22.07 16.15
C PRO A 54 23.68 23.52 15.68
N LYS A 55 23.09 24.45 16.41
CA LYS A 55 22.98 25.90 16.14
C LYS A 55 23.17 26.70 17.42
N THR A 56 23.52 27.99 17.30
CA THR A 56 23.47 28.88 18.47
C THR A 56 22.02 29.12 18.90
N TYR A 57 21.80 29.65 20.11
CA TYR A 57 20.45 29.88 20.61
C TYR A 57 19.65 30.83 19.70
N ASP A 58 20.28 31.90 19.19
CA ASP A 58 19.62 32.84 18.26
C ASP A 58 19.29 32.20 16.91
N GLN A 59 20.19 31.35 16.40
CA GLN A 59 19.94 30.58 15.18
C GLN A 59 18.81 29.57 15.38
N ALA A 60 18.71 28.94 16.55
CA ALA A 60 17.63 28.01 16.87
C ALA A 60 16.27 28.72 16.93
N LYS A 61 16.20 29.91 17.56
CA LYS A 61 14.99 30.76 17.51
C LYS A 61 14.61 31.12 16.07
N ALA A 62 15.59 31.48 15.23
CA ALA A 62 15.35 31.81 13.83
C ALA A 62 14.82 30.62 13.03
N ILE A 63 15.29 29.39 13.31
CA ILE A 63 14.78 28.16 12.69
C ILE A 63 13.32 27.93 13.09
N CYS A 64 12.99 28.01 14.39
CA CYS A 64 11.60 27.84 14.82
C CYS A 64 10.70 28.92 14.20
N ALA A 65 11.13 30.18 14.19
CA ALA A 65 10.37 31.27 13.57
C ALA A 65 10.16 31.06 12.07
N ALA A 66 11.16 30.55 11.34
CA ALA A 66 11.03 30.22 9.93
C ALA A 66 10.02 29.08 9.67
N LEU A 67 9.79 28.22 10.67
CA LEU A 67 8.76 27.17 10.64
C LEU A 67 7.38 27.67 11.10
N SER A 68 7.22 28.96 11.39
CA SER A 68 6.05 29.54 12.07
C SER A 68 5.83 28.97 13.47
N GLU A 69 6.92 28.71 14.19
CA GLU A 69 6.94 28.10 15.52
C GLU A 69 7.82 28.90 16.49
N SER A 70 7.81 28.49 17.76
CA SER A 70 8.69 29.01 18.80
C SER A 70 9.55 27.88 19.39
N LEU A 71 10.56 28.21 20.19
CA LEU A 71 11.24 27.18 20.97
C LEU A 71 10.24 26.49 21.91
N ALA A 72 10.38 25.18 22.09
CA ALA A 72 9.44 24.41 22.90
C ALA A 72 9.54 24.79 24.39
N ASP A 73 8.40 25.02 25.03
CA ASP A 73 8.33 25.15 26.49
C ASP A 73 8.19 23.75 27.14
N LEU A 74 9.22 23.34 27.88
CA LEU A 74 9.24 22.08 28.61
C LEU A 74 8.80 22.23 30.08
N SER A 75 8.25 23.38 30.47
CA SER A 75 7.49 23.50 31.72
C SER A 75 6.17 22.71 31.67
N THR A 76 5.65 22.46 30.46
CA THR A 76 4.46 21.66 30.23
C THR A 76 4.80 20.17 30.33
N ALA A 77 4.07 19.43 31.17
CA ALA A 77 4.35 18.02 31.45
C ALA A 77 4.32 17.13 30.18
N SER A 78 3.42 17.39 29.23
CA SER A 78 3.32 16.66 27.96
C SER A 78 4.59 16.84 27.11
N ASN A 79 5.03 18.08 26.91
CA ASN A 79 6.25 18.38 26.16
C ASN A 79 7.49 17.79 26.83
N LEU A 80 7.61 17.90 28.16
CA LEU A 80 8.73 17.32 28.90
C LEU A 80 8.78 15.80 28.78
N ASN A 81 7.62 15.13 28.90
CA ASN A 81 7.53 13.68 28.76
C ASN A 81 7.93 13.23 27.34
N LEU A 82 7.40 13.90 26.32
CA LEU A 82 7.71 13.63 24.92
C LEU A 82 9.21 13.83 24.64
N ALA A 83 9.77 14.97 25.04
CA ALA A 83 11.18 15.26 24.88
C ALA A 83 12.09 14.26 25.62
N SER A 84 11.68 13.80 26.81
CA SER A 84 12.48 12.86 27.62
C SER A 84 12.46 11.43 27.08
N THR A 85 11.41 11.03 26.38
CA THR A 85 11.20 9.66 25.91
C THR A 85 11.56 9.45 24.45
N LYS A 86 11.42 10.47 23.59
CA LYS A 86 11.60 10.33 22.13
C LYS A 86 12.85 11.00 21.57
N LEU A 87 13.43 11.99 22.24
CA LEU A 87 14.64 12.63 21.73
C LEU A 87 15.86 11.70 21.87
N PRO A 88 16.82 11.77 20.94
CA PRO A 88 18.06 11.01 21.03
C PRO A 88 18.75 11.19 22.38
N ALA A 89 19.27 10.10 22.94
CA ALA A 89 20.06 10.14 24.16
C ALA A 89 21.34 10.98 23.98
N ASP A 90 21.89 11.45 25.10
CA ASP A 90 23.16 12.19 25.18
C ASP A 90 23.23 13.41 24.24
N SER A 91 22.08 14.04 24.02
CA SER A 91 21.91 15.21 23.16
C SER A 91 21.42 16.40 23.98
N THR A 92 21.69 17.61 23.50
CA THR A 92 21.28 18.85 24.16
C THR A 92 20.53 19.73 23.16
N PHE A 93 19.41 20.27 23.61
CA PHE A 93 18.45 21.02 22.81
C PHE A 93 18.20 22.40 23.41
N TRP A 94 18.06 23.41 22.57
CA TRP A 94 17.57 24.73 22.96
C TRP A 94 16.06 24.68 23.18
N ILE A 95 15.60 25.30 24.26
CA ILE A 95 14.18 25.34 24.68
C ILE A 95 13.77 26.76 25.04
N ALA A 96 12.46 27.01 25.18
CA ALA A 96 11.97 28.31 25.62
C ALA A 96 12.36 28.60 27.08
N GLY A 97 12.54 29.88 27.38
CA GLY A 97 12.79 30.37 28.74
C GLY A 97 13.51 31.72 28.73
N THR A 98 13.73 32.27 29.92
CA THR A 98 14.41 33.56 30.11
C THR A 98 15.93 33.35 30.23
N SER A 99 16.69 34.07 29.41
CA SER A 99 18.16 34.13 29.54
C SER A 99 18.53 34.95 30.78
N SER A 100 19.32 34.39 31.69
CA SER A 100 19.86 35.13 32.83
C SER A 100 21.15 35.83 32.40
N GLY A 101 21.02 37.04 31.83
CA GLY A 101 22.14 37.76 31.22
C GLY A 101 22.39 37.37 29.76
N LYS A 102 23.43 37.95 29.13
CA LYS A 102 23.73 37.76 27.69
C LYS A 102 24.42 36.43 27.34
N SER A 103 24.84 35.63 28.32
CA SER A 103 25.74 34.49 28.10
C SER A 103 25.12 33.10 28.25
N ASP A 104 24.07 32.92 29.07
CA ASP A 104 23.48 31.60 29.36
C ASP A 104 22.03 31.48 28.92
N CYS A 105 21.76 30.49 28.08
CA CYS A 105 20.47 30.26 27.45
C CYS A 105 19.82 28.93 27.90
N PRO A 106 18.48 28.84 27.99
CA PRO A 106 17.78 27.64 28.43
C PRO A 106 18.02 26.45 27.52
N SER A 107 18.42 25.30 28.09
CA SER A 107 18.68 24.08 27.35
C SER A 107 18.14 22.84 28.05
N PHE A 108 17.75 21.83 27.27
CA PHE A 108 17.33 20.52 27.73
C PHE A 108 18.35 19.47 27.33
N ARG A 109 18.85 18.69 28.29
CA ARG A 109 19.80 17.61 28.04
C ARG A 109 19.16 16.25 28.30
N THR A 110 19.24 15.36 27.32
CA THR A 110 18.99 13.93 27.49
C THR A 110 20.29 13.26 27.90
N SER A 111 20.23 12.27 28.80
CA SER A 111 21.40 11.48 29.19
C SER A 111 21.04 10.02 29.41
N SER A 112 21.89 9.13 28.92
CA SER A 112 21.80 7.70 29.21
C SER A 112 22.82 7.34 30.29
N ARG A 113 22.38 7.23 31.56
CA ARG A 113 23.20 6.61 32.63
C ARG A 113 22.48 5.38 33.16
N SER A 114 23.19 4.24 33.16
CA SER A 114 22.75 2.98 33.77
C SER A 114 21.37 2.49 33.29
N GLY A 115 21.08 2.56 31.99
CA GLY A 115 19.83 2.04 31.41
C GLY A 115 18.57 2.83 31.77
N LYS A 116 18.69 3.99 32.46
CA LYS A 116 17.58 4.91 32.73
C LYS A 116 17.87 6.25 32.07
N SER A 117 16.98 6.69 31.17
CA SER A 117 17.04 8.04 30.61
C SER A 117 16.84 9.04 31.74
N LYS A 118 17.84 9.91 31.96
CA LYS A 118 17.70 11.08 32.83
C LYS A 118 17.71 12.32 31.96
N SER A 119 16.67 13.12 32.08
CA SER A 119 16.58 14.41 31.44
C SER A 119 16.78 15.53 32.45
N HIS A 120 17.46 16.60 32.03
CA HIS A 120 17.77 17.74 32.88
C HIS A 120 17.48 19.04 32.15
N LEU A 121 16.59 19.85 32.72
CA LEU A 121 16.46 21.27 32.38
C LEU A 121 17.66 22.02 32.95
N GLY A 122 18.30 22.83 32.13
CA GLY A 122 19.50 23.55 32.52
C GLY A 122 19.74 24.76 31.63
N LYS A 123 21.00 25.21 31.63
CA LYS A 123 21.45 26.31 30.79
C LYS A 123 22.77 25.91 30.11
N SER A 124 22.97 26.43 28.91
CA SER A 124 24.20 26.31 28.14
C SER A 124 24.60 27.68 27.63
N ALA A 125 25.89 27.89 27.37
CA ALA A 125 26.37 29.15 26.80
C ALA A 125 25.64 29.43 25.47
N CYS A 126 25.03 30.60 25.29
CA CYS A 126 24.16 30.91 24.15
C CYS A 126 24.85 30.76 22.78
N GLU A 127 26.17 30.97 22.74
CA GLU A 127 27.02 30.80 21.56
C GLU A 127 27.46 29.35 21.31
N SER A 128 27.23 28.44 22.27
CA SER A 128 27.44 27.01 22.04
C SER A 128 26.47 26.48 21.00
N LYS A 129 26.85 25.42 20.29
CA LYS A 129 25.99 24.81 19.27
C LYS A 129 25.24 23.64 19.87
N GLN A 130 23.92 23.76 19.96
CA GLN A 130 22.99 22.72 20.42
C GLN A 130 21.85 22.56 19.40
N TYR A 131 21.11 21.46 19.43
CA TYR A 131 19.98 21.26 18.52
C TYR A 131 18.83 22.21 18.86
N ALA A 132 18.04 22.64 17.88
CA ALA A 132 16.79 23.36 18.13
C ALA A 132 15.67 22.35 18.46
N LEU A 133 14.84 22.69 19.46
CA LEU A 133 13.57 22.01 19.72
C LEU A 133 12.46 23.06 19.65
N CYS A 134 11.62 22.96 18.63
CA CYS A 134 10.53 23.88 18.35
C CYS A 134 9.19 23.26 18.75
N THR A 135 8.20 24.11 19.00
CA THR A 135 6.78 23.71 19.03
C THR A 135 6.36 23.13 17.67
N ASN A 136 5.27 22.35 17.66
CA ASN A 136 4.54 22.03 16.43
C ASN A 136 3.06 22.36 16.64
N SER A 137 2.61 23.44 16.02
CA SER A 137 1.24 23.94 16.10
C SER A 137 0.33 23.45 14.97
N ALA A 138 0.91 22.74 13.98
CA ALA A 138 0.17 22.20 12.85
C ALA A 138 -0.84 21.14 13.31
N GLY A 139 -2.12 21.31 12.98
CA GLY A 139 -3.16 20.30 13.22
C GLY A 139 -3.12 19.17 12.20
N ARG A 140 -3.72 18.02 12.53
CA ARG A 140 -3.85 16.87 11.61
C ARG A 140 -4.61 17.29 10.34
N THR A 141 -4.05 16.97 9.18
CA THR A 141 -4.70 17.28 7.89
C THR A 141 -4.21 16.34 6.79
N THR A 142 -5.04 16.02 5.82
CA THR A 142 -4.68 15.16 4.67
C THR A 142 -4.01 15.94 3.53
N THR A 143 -4.34 17.21 3.37
CA THR A 143 -3.73 18.14 2.40
C THR A 143 -3.35 19.47 3.08
N ALA A 144 -2.63 20.35 2.39
CA ALA A 144 -2.24 21.63 3.00
C ALA A 144 -3.44 22.55 3.33
N GLY A 145 -4.51 22.58 2.53
CA GLY A 145 -5.61 23.55 2.68
C GLY A 145 -5.14 25.02 2.63
N GLU A 146 -6.01 25.98 2.99
CA GLU A 146 -5.67 27.42 2.98
C GLU A 146 -4.60 27.81 4.02
N ASN A 147 -4.59 27.16 5.19
CA ASN A 147 -3.64 27.42 6.27
C ASN A 147 -2.28 26.70 6.10
N GLY A 148 -2.18 25.73 5.19
CA GLY A 148 -0.98 24.90 5.05
C GLY A 148 0.22 25.63 4.47
N SER A 149 0.04 26.81 3.88
CA SER A 149 1.13 27.67 3.40
C SER A 149 2.14 28.02 4.50
N HIS A 150 1.68 28.17 5.75
CA HIS A 150 2.51 28.47 6.92
C HIS A 150 3.36 27.28 7.39
N TYR A 151 3.00 26.05 7.01
CA TYR A 151 3.68 24.82 7.43
C TYR A 151 4.52 24.18 6.33
N GLN A 152 4.82 24.94 5.28
CA GLN A 152 5.56 24.45 4.12
C GLN A 152 7.08 24.41 4.35
N ILE A 153 7.74 23.47 3.69
CA ILE A 153 9.20 23.43 3.56
C ILE A 153 9.59 23.10 2.12
N ARG A 154 10.77 23.57 1.72
CA ARG A 154 11.35 23.26 0.40
C ARG A 154 12.50 22.27 0.51
N THR A 155 12.46 21.21 -0.28
CA THR A 155 13.55 20.25 -0.51
C THR A 155 13.80 20.09 -2.02
N ASN A 156 14.72 19.21 -2.40
CA ASN A 156 14.98 18.89 -3.81
C ASN A 156 14.76 17.41 -4.10
N THR A 157 14.43 17.11 -5.35
CA THR A 157 14.61 15.79 -6.00
C THR A 157 15.77 15.88 -7.00
N ASN A 158 16.06 14.80 -7.72
CA ASN A 158 16.96 14.82 -8.87
C ASN A 158 16.35 15.56 -10.09
N ASP A 159 15.04 15.75 -10.09
CA ASP A 159 14.28 16.37 -11.18
C ASP A 159 14.02 17.86 -10.95
N GLY A 160 13.98 18.31 -9.69
CA GLY A 160 13.89 19.73 -9.35
C GLY A 160 13.50 20.00 -7.89
N PRO A 161 13.39 21.28 -7.50
CA PRO A 161 12.93 21.68 -6.16
C PRO A 161 11.46 21.37 -5.95
N ILE A 162 11.08 20.95 -4.74
CA ILE A 162 9.68 20.67 -4.39
C ILE A 162 9.34 21.30 -3.04
N ILE A 163 8.07 21.66 -2.87
CA ILE A 163 7.50 22.20 -1.65
C ILE A 163 6.50 21.18 -1.09
N GLY A 164 6.76 20.70 0.12
CA GLY A 164 5.82 19.91 0.91
C GLY A 164 5.34 20.70 2.11
N PHE A 165 4.59 20.06 3.00
CA PHE A 165 4.07 20.65 4.23
C PHE A 165 4.15 19.65 5.39
N ARG A 166 3.77 20.07 6.60
CA ARG A 166 3.61 19.15 7.74
C ARG A 166 2.24 19.25 8.38
N ASP A 167 1.88 18.20 9.09
CA ASP A 167 0.89 18.23 10.16
C ASP A 167 1.55 17.91 11.53
N ASN A 168 0.76 17.54 12.53
CA ASN A 168 1.29 17.13 13.84
C ASN A 168 2.02 15.77 13.80
N LEU A 169 1.87 14.96 12.76
CA LEU A 169 2.41 13.60 12.71
C LEU A 169 3.62 13.49 11.76
N THR A 170 3.54 14.11 10.58
CA THR A 170 4.48 13.86 9.48
C THR A 170 4.71 15.08 8.59
N TRP A 171 5.85 15.07 7.90
CA TRP A 171 6.05 15.83 6.67
C TRP A 171 5.42 15.07 5.50
N LYS A 172 4.74 15.82 4.62
CA LYS A 172 3.98 15.30 3.48
C LYS A 172 4.40 15.98 2.18
N PHE A 173 4.61 15.17 1.16
CA PHE A 173 4.85 15.61 -0.20
C PHE A 173 3.93 14.82 -1.12
N LEU A 174 2.86 15.46 -1.60
CA LEU A 174 1.75 14.81 -2.29
C LEU A 174 1.77 15.19 -3.77
N GLY A 175 1.51 14.23 -4.65
CA GLY A 175 1.41 14.50 -6.09
C GLY A 175 2.76 14.78 -6.78
N ILE A 176 3.83 14.08 -6.42
CA ILE A 176 5.13 14.20 -7.09
C ILE A 176 5.12 13.36 -8.37
N PRO A 177 5.38 13.92 -9.57
CA PRO A 177 5.45 13.14 -10.80
C PRO A 177 6.69 12.24 -10.77
N TYR A 178 6.50 10.94 -10.98
CA TYR A 178 7.60 9.98 -11.15
C TYR A 178 7.79 9.56 -12.61
N ALA A 179 6.86 9.93 -13.49
CA ALA A 179 6.93 9.74 -14.93
C ALA A 179 6.24 10.90 -15.66
N LYS A 180 6.46 11.02 -16.97
CA LYS A 180 5.67 11.93 -17.83
C LYS A 180 4.22 11.46 -17.89
N PRO A 181 3.27 12.39 -18.10
CA PRO A 181 1.88 12.03 -18.40
C PRO A 181 1.81 11.06 -19.60
N PRO A 182 1.22 9.86 -19.44
CA PRO A 182 1.07 8.88 -20.52
C PRO A 182 -0.11 9.21 -21.44
N VAL A 183 -0.17 10.45 -21.94
CA VAL A 183 -1.21 10.98 -22.82
C VAL A 183 -0.75 11.01 -24.28
N ASP A 184 -1.70 11.20 -25.20
CA ASP A 184 -1.42 11.33 -26.64
C ASP A 184 -0.56 10.18 -27.17
N ASP A 185 0.61 10.49 -27.75
CA ASP A 185 1.56 9.50 -28.27
C ASP A 185 2.18 8.61 -27.19
N LEU A 186 2.11 9.02 -25.92
CA LEU A 186 2.56 8.22 -24.77
C LEU A 186 1.45 7.31 -24.22
N ARG A 187 0.21 7.40 -24.74
CA ARG A 187 -0.81 6.39 -24.42
C ARG A 187 -0.33 5.03 -24.92
N PHE A 188 -0.44 4.04 -24.05
CA PHE A 188 0.05 2.67 -24.22
C PHE A 188 1.57 2.54 -24.37
N ALA A 189 2.36 3.59 -24.10
CA ALA A 189 3.82 3.52 -24.10
C ALA A 189 4.38 3.23 -22.69
N ALA A 190 5.62 2.74 -22.63
CA ALA A 190 6.34 2.61 -21.36
C ALA A 190 6.48 3.98 -20.66
N PRO A 191 6.44 4.03 -19.31
CA PRO A 191 6.61 5.27 -18.58
C PRO A 191 7.98 5.88 -18.89
N GLN A 192 8.01 7.20 -19.09
CA GLN A 192 9.23 7.95 -19.36
C GLN A 192 9.58 8.85 -18.17
N PRO A 193 10.87 9.11 -17.89
CA PRO A 193 11.27 10.02 -16.81
C PRO A 193 10.61 11.41 -16.95
N PRO A 194 10.18 12.03 -15.84
CA PRO A 194 9.49 13.31 -15.88
C PRO A 194 10.40 14.40 -16.44
N LYS A 195 9.78 15.47 -16.96
CA LYS A 195 10.55 16.65 -17.37
C LYS A 195 11.11 17.32 -16.12
N LYS A 196 12.43 17.55 -16.08
CA LYS A 196 13.06 18.32 -15.00
C LYS A 196 12.49 19.74 -14.92
N TRP A 197 12.40 20.26 -13.69
CA TRP A 197 11.88 21.60 -13.41
C TRP A 197 12.88 22.42 -12.59
N THR A 198 12.86 23.74 -12.78
CA THR A 198 13.71 24.69 -12.05
C THR A 198 12.92 25.47 -10.99
N GLU A 199 11.63 25.70 -11.26
CA GLU A 199 10.73 26.36 -10.30
C GLU A 199 10.17 25.34 -9.31
N PRO A 200 10.04 25.68 -8.00
CA PRO A 200 9.54 24.75 -7.01
C PRO A 200 8.14 24.19 -7.35
N LEU A 201 8.03 22.87 -7.44
CA LEU A 201 6.76 22.17 -7.61
C LEU A 201 5.99 22.14 -6.27
N GLN A 202 4.71 22.51 -6.30
CA GLN A 202 3.82 22.46 -5.12
C GLN A 202 3.29 21.05 -4.90
N ALA A 203 3.98 20.26 -4.06
CA ALA A 203 3.61 18.90 -3.69
C ALA A 203 2.77 18.88 -2.39
N THR A 204 1.69 19.67 -2.37
CA THR A 204 0.89 19.95 -1.16
C THR A 204 -0.53 19.41 -1.21
N ASN A 205 -0.94 18.88 -2.37
CA ASN A 205 -2.24 18.27 -2.62
C ASN A 205 -2.04 17.02 -3.46
N PHE A 206 -2.94 16.06 -3.32
CA PHE A 206 -3.00 14.95 -4.26
C PHE A 206 -3.35 15.45 -5.66
N THR A 207 -2.87 14.73 -6.67
CA THR A 207 -3.16 14.98 -8.08
C THR A 207 -4.23 14.00 -8.59
N ASN A 208 -4.39 13.89 -9.90
CA ASN A 208 -5.42 13.06 -10.50
C ASN A 208 -5.20 11.57 -10.18
N ILE A 209 -6.30 10.86 -9.95
CA ILE A 209 -6.34 9.39 -10.01
C ILE A 209 -6.21 8.93 -11.47
N CYS A 210 -5.67 7.73 -11.67
CA CYS A 210 -5.65 7.12 -13.01
C CYS A 210 -7.07 6.83 -13.49
N VAL A 211 -7.26 6.67 -14.80
CA VAL A 211 -8.58 6.32 -15.35
C VAL A 211 -9.09 5.03 -14.72
N GLN A 212 -10.28 5.09 -14.12
CA GLN A 212 -10.97 3.99 -13.46
C GLN A 212 -11.97 3.31 -14.43
N ALA A 213 -12.49 2.15 -14.06
CA ALA A 213 -13.51 1.42 -14.85
C ALA A 213 -14.82 2.20 -15.06
N ASP A 214 -15.18 3.10 -14.14
CA ASP A 214 -16.36 3.97 -14.29
C ASP A 214 -16.10 5.18 -15.21
N GLY A 215 -14.89 5.29 -15.76
CA GLY A 215 -14.46 6.37 -16.64
C GLY A 215 -14.00 7.64 -15.91
N THR A 216 -14.03 7.66 -14.57
CA THR A 216 -13.48 8.78 -13.79
C THR A 216 -11.94 8.76 -13.79
N GLY A 217 -11.32 9.90 -13.49
CA GLY A 217 -9.86 10.05 -13.44
C GLY A 217 -9.25 10.71 -14.67
N SER A 218 -7.93 10.59 -14.79
CA SER A 218 -7.12 11.19 -15.86
C SER A 218 -6.03 10.21 -16.29
N GLU A 219 -5.59 10.31 -17.55
CA GLU A 219 -4.37 9.62 -17.99
C GLU A 219 -3.11 10.28 -17.42
N ASP A 220 -3.13 11.60 -17.20
CA ASP A 220 -2.09 12.29 -16.44
C ASP A 220 -2.23 11.98 -14.94
N CYS A 221 -1.72 10.82 -14.54
CA CYS A 221 -1.92 10.25 -13.20
C CYS A 221 -0.67 9.60 -12.56
N LEU A 222 0.50 9.56 -13.23
CA LEU A 222 1.70 8.89 -12.73
C LEU A 222 2.44 9.71 -11.66
N TYR A 223 1.79 9.81 -10.51
CA TYR A 223 2.24 10.55 -9.34
C TYR A 223 2.40 9.65 -8.11
N LEU A 224 3.26 10.08 -7.20
CA LEU A 224 3.48 9.45 -5.91
C LEU A 224 3.38 10.44 -4.75
N ASN A 225 3.19 9.91 -3.56
CA ASN A 225 3.11 10.66 -2.31
C ASN A 225 4.15 10.13 -1.33
N VAL A 226 4.71 11.01 -0.51
CA VAL A 226 5.69 10.67 0.54
C VAL A 226 5.21 11.19 1.88
N TYR A 227 5.13 10.30 2.87
CA TYR A 227 4.88 10.60 4.27
C TYR A 227 6.12 10.22 5.08
N THR A 228 6.64 11.15 5.88
CA THR A 228 7.88 10.90 6.62
C THR A 228 7.91 11.65 7.95
N PRO A 229 8.38 11.03 9.04
CA PRO A 229 8.65 11.76 10.28
C PRO A 229 9.92 12.61 10.20
N SER A 230 10.76 12.44 9.16
CA SER A 230 12.10 13.05 9.09
C SER A 230 12.48 13.53 7.69
N VAL A 231 13.10 14.70 7.58
CA VAL A 231 13.58 15.26 6.31
C VAL A 231 15.05 15.70 6.38
N ASP A 232 15.81 15.49 5.29
CA ASP A 232 17.26 15.76 5.20
C ASP A 232 18.09 15.09 6.33
N LYS A 233 17.86 13.80 6.56
CA LYS A 233 18.63 12.95 7.50
C LYS A 233 19.97 12.46 6.90
N CYS A 234 20.37 13.03 5.76
CA CYS A 234 21.40 12.52 4.84
C CYS A 234 22.85 12.54 5.39
N SER A 235 23.09 13.14 6.56
CA SER A 235 24.46 13.26 7.10
C SER A 235 25.07 11.95 7.60
N LYS A 236 24.25 10.91 7.86
CA LYS A 236 24.71 9.54 8.20
C LYS A 236 23.78 8.48 7.59
N ARG A 237 24.28 7.58 6.73
CA ARG A 237 23.46 6.48 6.14
C ARG A 237 22.79 5.60 7.19
N LYS A 238 23.44 5.41 8.35
CA LYS A 238 22.88 4.66 9.51
C LYS A 238 21.67 5.33 10.18
N SER A 239 21.40 6.60 9.91
CA SER A 239 20.23 7.29 10.48
C SER A 239 19.01 7.27 9.56
N LEU A 240 19.15 6.90 8.28
CA LEU A 240 18.03 6.83 7.33
C LEU A 240 17.02 5.74 7.74
N LEU A 241 15.74 6.02 7.51
CA LEU A 241 14.61 5.19 7.93
C LEU A 241 14.27 4.12 6.88
N PRO A 242 13.76 2.94 7.26
CA PRO A 242 13.17 2.01 6.31
C PRO A 242 12.08 2.68 5.46
N VAL A 243 11.95 2.27 4.20
CA VAL A 243 10.93 2.77 3.28
C VAL A 243 9.89 1.67 3.07
N MET A 244 8.61 2.02 3.18
CA MET A 244 7.48 1.18 2.82
C MET A 244 6.82 1.76 1.56
N TYR A 245 6.76 0.96 0.49
CA TYR A 245 6.28 1.37 -0.83
C TYR A 245 4.95 0.68 -1.12
N TRP A 246 3.86 1.45 -1.06
CA TRP A 246 2.48 1.00 -1.18
C TRP A 246 2.02 0.96 -2.64
N VAL A 247 1.49 -0.19 -3.03
CA VAL A 247 0.76 -0.40 -4.29
C VAL A 247 -0.68 -0.76 -3.96
N HIS A 248 -1.63 0.08 -4.37
CA HIS A 248 -3.04 -0.13 -4.05
C HIS A 248 -3.67 -1.28 -4.85
N GLY A 249 -4.69 -1.91 -4.26
CA GLY A 249 -5.56 -2.89 -4.91
C GLY A 249 -6.64 -2.26 -5.79
N GLY A 250 -7.72 -3.02 -6.02
CA GLY A 250 -8.87 -2.62 -6.86
C GLY A 250 -8.99 -3.40 -8.17
N GLY A 251 -8.60 -4.68 -8.18
CA GLY A 251 -8.77 -5.60 -9.32
C GLY A 251 -8.13 -5.12 -10.62
N TYR A 252 -7.10 -4.26 -10.53
CA TYR A 252 -6.47 -3.57 -11.66
C TYR A 252 -7.39 -2.66 -12.50
N THR A 253 -8.62 -2.42 -12.06
CA THR A 253 -9.61 -1.62 -12.79
C THR A 253 -10.05 -0.36 -12.02
N GLY A 254 -9.77 -0.30 -10.72
CA GLY A 254 -9.96 0.87 -9.89
C GLY A 254 -8.92 0.98 -8.77
N GLY A 255 -9.04 2.02 -7.95
CA GLY A 255 -8.15 2.31 -6.83
C GLY A 255 -7.26 3.54 -7.06
N SER A 256 -6.74 4.08 -5.96
CA SER A 256 -5.88 5.27 -5.97
C SER A 256 -5.04 5.37 -4.69
N ALA A 257 -3.84 5.93 -4.82
CA ALA A 257 -3.00 6.30 -3.67
C ALA A 257 -3.55 7.46 -2.84
N MET A 258 -4.60 8.16 -3.32
CA MET A 258 -5.24 9.26 -2.59
C MET A 258 -6.34 8.81 -1.63
N THR A 259 -6.73 7.54 -1.66
CA THR A 259 -7.77 6.99 -0.78
C THR A 259 -7.41 7.27 0.67
N THR A 260 -8.33 7.87 1.43
CA THR A 260 -8.10 8.30 2.83
C THR A 260 -7.58 7.16 3.70
N LEU A 261 -8.04 5.92 3.45
CA LEU A 261 -7.58 4.70 4.12
C LEU A 261 -6.06 4.50 4.03
N TYR A 262 -5.45 4.95 2.95
CA TYR A 262 -4.02 4.78 2.68
C TYR A 262 -3.17 5.99 3.12
N ASP A 263 -3.71 6.89 3.96
CA ASP A 263 -2.91 7.98 4.53
C ASP A 263 -1.77 7.39 5.39
N GLY A 264 -0.55 7.49 4.87
CA GLY A 264 0.65 6.94 5.48
C GLY A 264 1.10 7.62 6.78
N SER A 265 0.43 8.68 7.24
CA SER A 265 0.87 9.48 8.39
C SER A 265 0.97 8.66 9.68
N ASN A 266 0.02 7.77 9.92
CA ASN A 266 -0.05 6.97 11.14
C ASN A 266 1.07 5.92 11.19
N ILE A 267 1.19 5.10 10.13
CA ILE A 267 2.24 4.10 10.01
C ILE A 267 3.65 4.74 10.00
N ALA A 268 3.83 5.88 9.31
CA ALA A 268 5.11 6.61 9.26
C ALA A 268 5.54 7.15 10.64
N SER A 269 4.62 7.83 11.34
CA SER A 269 4.93 8.47 12.64
C SER A 269 5.03 7.49 13.80
N ARG A 270 4.23 6.40 13.81
CA ARG A 270 4.32 5.37 14.84
C ARG A 270 5.52 4.45 14.63
N GLY A 271 5.70 3.97 13.39
CA GLY A 271 6.73 2.97 13.08
C GLY A 271 8.11 3.54 12.78
N ASP A 272 8.26 4.88 12.74
CA ASP A 272 9.49 5.58 12.36
C ASP A 272 10.00 5.12 10.99
N VAL A 273 9.12 5.14 9.99
CA VAL A 273 9.37 4.72 8.60
C VAL A 273 8.97 5.82 7.61
N VAL A 274 9.51 5.76 6.40
CA VAL A 274 9.01 6.56 5.26
C VAL A 274 7.99 5.73 4.50
N VAL A 275 6.84 6.30 4.19
CA VAL A 275 5.81 5.66 3.36
C VAL A 275 5.77 6.37 2.03
N VAL A 276 5.81 5.59 0.95
CA VAL A 276 5.63 6.08 -0.42
C VAL A 276 4.43 5.36 -1.01
N SER A 277 3.39 6.10 -1.43
CA SER A 277 2.24 5.52 -2.14
C SER A 277 2.21 6.01 -3.58
N ILE A 278 1.83 5.13 -4.53
CA ILE A 278 1.86 5.44 -5.96
C ILE A 278 0.51 5.19 -6.63
N ASN A 279 0.19 6.02 -7.61
CA ASN A 279 -0.76 5.63 -8.66
C ASN A 279 -0.02 4.86 -9.74
N TYR A 280 -0.70 3.95 -10.44
CA TYR A 280 -0.22 3.26 -11.64
C TYR A 280 -1.39 3.10 -12.63
N ARG A 281 -1.10 2.96 -13.93
CA ARG A 281 -2.18 2.82 -14.93
C ARG A 281 -2.99 1.53 -14.70
N LEU A 282 -4.30 1.65 -14.91
CA LEU A 282 -5.30 0.60 -14.69
C LEU A 282 -6.00 0.25 -16.02
N ASN A 283 -6.82 -0.80 -16.01
CA ASN A 283 -7.64 -1.28 -17.14
C ASN A 283 -6.85 -1.33 -18.47
N ILE A 284 -7.50 -1.12 -19.62
CA ILE A 284 -6.81 -1.09 -20.91
C ILE A 284 -5.60 -0.14 -20.96
N PHE A 285 -5.58 0.97 -20.21
CA PHE A 285 -4.43 1.90 -20.19
C PHE A 285 -3.17 1.29 -19.55
N GLY A 286 -3.33 0.38 -18.59
CA GLY A 286 -2.24 -0.31 -17.89
C GLY A 286 -1.89 -1.68 -18.46
N PHE A 287 -2.80 -2.28 -19.24
CA PHE A 287 -2.73 -3.70 -19.61
C PHE A 287 -2.88 -3.96 -21.12
N ALA A 288 -2.93 -2.92 -21.97
CA ALA A 288 -2.87 -3.11 -23.41
C ALA A 288 -1.56 -3.78 -23.85
N GLU A 289 -1.71 -4.88 -24.58
CA GLU A 289 -0.62 -5.64 -25.20
C GLU A 289 -1.17 -6.34 -26.44
N ASP A 290 -0.35 -6.47 -27.47
CA ASP A 290 -0.64 -7.31 -28.63
C ASP A 290 0.65 -7.61 -29.39
N THR A 291 1.26 -8.75 -29.08
CA THR A 291 2.49 -9.20 -29.75
C THR A 291 2.25 -9.89 -31.09
N THR A 292 0.99 -10.10 -31.47
CA THR A 292 0.65 -10.67 -32.78
C THR A 292 0.76 -9.61 -33.87
N HIS A 293 0.38 -8.38 -33.56
CA HIS A 293 0.32 -7.29 -34.53
C HIS A 293 1.40 -6.20 -34.34
N TYR A 294 2.00 -6.10 -33.14
CA TYR A 294 2.97 -5.06 -32.83
C TYR A 294 4.26 -5.62 -32.23
N ASP A 295 5.38 -4.98 -32.58
CA ASP A 295 6.63 -5.20 -31.86
C ASP A 295 6.55 -4.58 -30.46
N ARG A 296 7.26 -5.16 -29.48
CA ARG A 296 7.30 -4.63 -28.11
C ARG A 296 7.90 -3.23 -28.02
N SER A 297 8.65 -2.78 -29.02
CA SER A 297 9.12 -1.39 -29.12
C SER A 297 7.99 -0.39 -29.41
N GLU A 298 6.88 -0.83 -30.02
CA GLU A 298 5.72 0.00 -30.34
C GLU A 298 4.63 -0.12 -29.27
N LEU A 299 4.34 -1.36 -28.83
CA LEU A 299 3.38 -1.70 -27.78
C LEU A 299 4.05 -2.65 -26.76
N PRO A 300 4.66 -2.11 -25.69
CA PRO A 300 5.54 -2.90 -24.82
C PRO A 300 4.84 -3.87 -23.86
N GLY A 301 3.52 -3.74 -23.65
CA GLY A 301 2.77 -4.52 -22.66
C GLY A 301 3.20 -4.24 -21.22
N ASN A 302 2.55 -4.90 -20.25
CA ASN A 302 2.87 -4.81 -18.82
C ASN A 302 3.04 -3.36 -18.30
N LEU A 303 2.23 -2.42 -18.78
CA LEU A 303 2.44 -0.99 -18.53
C LEU A 303 2.25 -0.62 -17.06
N ALA A 304 1.28 -1.22 -16.39
CA ALA A 304 1.05 -1.08 -14.95
C ALA A 304 2.30 -1.50 -14.14
N LEU A 305 2.87 -2.67 -14.43
CA LEU A 305 4.10 -3.16 -13.78
C LEU A 305 5.29 -2.24 -14.07
N ARG A 306 5.39 -1.73 -15.31
CA ARG A 306 6.44 -0.75 -15.67
C ARG A 306 6.29 0.54 -14.88
N ASP A 307 5.07 1.02 -14.64
CA ASP A 307 4.79 2.21 -13.83
C ASP A 307 5.22 2.02 -12.37
N GLN A 308 4.88 0.87 -11.79
CA GLN A 308 5.30 0.49 -10.43
C GLN A 308 6.84 0.42 -10.31
N ILE A 309 7.51 -0.16 -11.30
CA ILE A 309 8.99 -0.19 -11.34
C ILE A 309 9.58 1.22 -11.49
N ALA A 310 8.98 2.09 -12.30
CA ALA A 310 9.41 3.48 -12.45
C ALA A 310 9.27 4.26 -11.12
N GLY A 311 8.18 4.03 -10.37
CA GLY A 311 8.03 4.57 -9.02
C GLY A 311 9.12 4.09 -8.05
N LEU A 312 9.49 2.81 -8.10
CA LEU A 312 10.60 2.26 -7.31
C LEU A 312 11.97 2.85 -7.71
N GLN A 313 12.19 3.11 -9.00
CA GLN A 313 13.39 3.80 -9.49
C GLN A 313 13.45 5.22 -8.92
N TRP A 314 12.32 5.94 -8.90
CA TRP A 314 12.25 7.25 -8.26
C TRP A 314 12.61 7.17 -6.77
N VAL A 315 12.10 6.16 -6.05
CA VAL A 315 12.44 5.94 -4.63
C VAL A 315 13.94 5.76 -4.46
N LYS A 316 14.56 4.87 -5.24
CA LYS A 316 16.01 4.62 -5.19
C LYS A 316 16.84 5.90 -5.39
N GLU A 317 16.38 6.78 -6.26
CA GLU A 317 17.09 8.00 -6.64
C GLU A 317 16.87 9.19 -5.69
N ASN A 318 15.70 9.24 -5.02
CA ASN A 318 15.23 10.45 -4.35
C ASN A 318 14.95 10.31 -2.86
N VAL A 319 14.53 9.13 -2.37
CA VAL A 319 13.93 8.97 -1.03
C VAL A 319 14.86 9.36 0.13
N ALA A 320 16.18 9.30 -0.09
CA ALA A 320 17.17 9.75 0.90
C ALA A 320 16.97 11.20 1.35
N ARG A 321 16.51 12.08 0.47
CA ARG A 321 16.25 13.50 0.78
C ARG A 321 15.01 13.69 1.66
N PHE A 322 14.16 12.66 1.72
CA PHE A 322 12.97 12.56 2.56
C PHE A 322 13.21 11.68 3.80
N GLY A 323 14.49 11.45 4.16
CA GLY A 323 14.88 10.68 5.34
C GLY A 323 14.86 9.16 5.17
N GLY A 324 14.45 8.64 4.01
CA GLY A 324 14.33 7.20 3.75
C GLY A 324 15.64 6.55 3.28
N ASN A 325 15.78 5.25 3.52
CA ASN A 325 16.93 4.46 3.11
C ASN A 325 16.60 3.71 1.81
N PRO A 326 17.19 4.08 0.65
CA PRO A 326 16.96 3.38 -0.61
C PRO A 326 17.47 1.93 -0.60
N ASP A 327 18.31 1.54 0.37
CA ASP A 327 18.80 0.18 0.55
C ASP A 327 17.98 -0.63 1.56
N SER A 328 16.84 -0.11 2.00
CA SER A 328 15.92 -0.79 2.91
C SER A 328 14.46 -0.47 2.56
N VAL A 329 14.10 -0.83 1.34
CA VAL A 329 12.75 -0.69 0.79
C VAL A 329 11.95 -1.98 0.98
N THR A 330 10.74 -1.86 1.51
CA THR A 330 9.74 -2.91 1.65
C THR A 330 8.57 -2.57 0.75
N ILE A 331 8.30 -3.39 -0.25
CA ILE A 331 7.10 -3.23 -1.08
C ILE A 331 5.92 -3.90 -0.38
N PHE A 332 4.76 -3.26 -0.37
CA PHE A 332 3.54 -3.82 0.21
C PHE A 332 2.30 -3.40 -0.57
N GLY A 333 1.30 -4.27 -0.60
CA GLY A 333 0.09 -4.07 -1.39
C GLY A 333 -0.98 -5.09 -1.02
N GLU A 334 -2.23 -4.74 -1.30
CA GLU A 334 -3.41 -5.54 -0.97
C GLU A 334 -4.22 -5.87 -2.24
N SER A 335 -4.87 -7.04 -2.30
CA SER A 335 -5.65 -7.50 -3.46
C SER A 335 -4.78 -7.53 -4.74
N ALA A 336 -5.22 -6.89 -5.82
CA ALA A 336 -4.41 -6.64 -7.03
C ALA A 336 -3.09 -5.90 -6.75
N GLY A 337 -2.99 -5.16 -5.64
CA GLY A 337 -1.74 -4.59 -5.12
C GLY A 337 -0.84 -5.68 -4.54
N GLY A 338 -1.40 -6.70 -3.89
CA GLY A 338 -0.71 -7.92 -3.49
C GLY A 338 -0.23 -8.74 -4.70
N SER A 339 -1.10 -8.95 -5.70
CA SER A 339 -0.73 -9.51 -7.01
C SER A 339 0.39 -8.70 -7.68
N SER A 340 0.36 -7.38 -7.55
CA SER A 340 1.43 -6.50 -8.02
C SER A 340 2.74 -6.74 -7.26
N ILE A 341 2.70 -6.92 -5.94
CA ILE A 341 3.88 -7.31 -5.14
C ILE A 341 4.43 -8.65 -5.63
N ARG A 342 3.58 -9.66 -5.86
CA ARG A 342 3.99 -10.95 -6.44
C ARG A 342 4.68 -10.77 -7.80
N SER A 343 4.13 -9.94 -8.68
CA SER A 343 4.73 -9.64 -9.99
C SER A 343 6.08 -8.89 -9.89
N LEU A 344 6.23 -7.95 -8.95
CA LEU A 344 7.49 -7.25 -8.66
C LEU A 344 8.54 -8.20 -8.07
N VAL A 345 8.14 -9.10 -7.17
CA VAL A 345 9.01 -10.15 -6.61
C VAL A 345 9.52 -11.06 -7.71
N GLN A 346 8.67 -11.41 -8.66
CA GLN A 346 9.05 -12.25 -9.79
C GLN A 346 9.91 -11.52 -10.83
N SER A 347 9.73 -10.21 -11.00
CA SER A 347 10.34 -9.49 -12.12
C SER A 347 11.85 -9.31 -12.00
N PRO A 348 12.65 -9.75 -12.98
CA PRO A 348 14.09 -9.48 -13.00
C PRO A 348 14.40 -7.98 -13.19
N LYS A 349 13.46 -7.19 -13.73
CA LYS A 349 13.61 -5.74 -13.92
C LYS A 349 13.47 -4.96 -12.61
N ALA A 350 12.91 -5.58 -11.57
CA ALA A 350 12.77 -4.98 -10.24
C ALA A 350 13.91 -5.35 -9.27
N THR A 351 14.87 -6.19 -9.71
CA THR A 351 15.98 -6.65 -8.87
C THR A 351 16.81 -5.49 -8.30
N GLY A 352 16.99 -5.51 -6.98
CA GLY A 352 17.76 -4.49 -6.27
C GLY A 352 17.05 -3.13 -6.12
N LEU A 353 15.73 -3.08 -6.37
CA LEU A 353 14.89 -1.93 -6.06
C LEU A 353 14.15 -2.08 -4.73
N PHE A 354 13.97 -3.32 -4.25
CA PHE A 354 13.36 -3.63 -2.96
C PHE A 354 14.14 -4.73 -2.22
N HIS A 355 13.86 -4.87 -0.92
CA HIS A 355 14.67 -5.66 0.00
C HIS A 355 13.83 -6.52 0.95
N LYS A 356 12.50 -6.37 0.91
CA LYS A 356 11.46 -7.08 1.67
C LYS A 356 10.15 -6.94 0.89
N ALA A 357 9.23 -7.88 1.04
CA ALA A 357 7.92 -7.84 0.41
C ALA A 357 6.81 -8.21 1.42
N ILE A 358 5.67 -7.56 1.31
CA ILE A 358 4.44 -7.88 2.02
C ILE A 358 3.32 -8.02 0.99
N SER A 359 2.62 -9.15 0.95
CA SER A 359 1.48 -9.36 0.02
C SER A 359 0.25 -9.68 0.85
N GLU A 360 -0.74 -8.79 0.80
CA GLU A 360 -1.96 -8.85 1.61
C GLU A 360 -3.11 -9.27 0.69
N SER A 361 -3.82 -10.34 1.02
CA SER A 361 -5.00 -10.81 0.29
C SER A 361 -4.80 -10.97 -1.23
N ASP A 362 -3.59 -11.38 -1.66
CA ASP A 362 -3.31 -11.75 -3.06
C ASP A 362 -4.03 -13.06 -3.42
N PRO A 363 -4.82 -13.12 -4.52
CA PRO A 363 -5.40 -14.36 -5.02
C PRO A 363 -4.35 -15.22 -5.75
N TRP A 364 -3.71 -16.12 -5.00
CA TRP A 364 -2.57 -16.93 -5.44
C TRP A 364 -2.86 -17.99 -6.51
N ASP A 365 -4.12 -18.41 -6.67
CA ASP A 365 -4.49 -19.34 -7.75
C ASP A 365 -4.54 -18.66 -9.13
N LEU A 366 -4.66 -17.33 -9.19
CA LEU A 366 -4.68 -16.61 -10.46
C LEU A 366 -3.28 -16.60 -11.08
N GLY A 367 -3.14 -17.35 -12.16
CA GLY A 367 -1.97 -17.27 -13.06
C GLY A 367 -1.96 -15.97 -13.87
N TRP A 368 -0.83 -15.67 -14.49
CA TRP A 368 -0.64 -14.50 -15.36
C TRP A 368 -1.33 -14.66 -16.72
N GLN A 369 -1.61 -13.54 -17.38
CA GLN A 369 -2.16 -13.57 -18.72
C GLN A 369 -1.14 -14.09 -19.73
N THR A 370 -1.61 -14.85 -20.70
CA THR A 370 -0.81 -15.18 -21.87
C THR A 370 -0.75 -13.95 -22.78
N PRO A 371 0.33 -13.73 -23.54
CA PRO A 371 0.37 -12.63 -24.52
C PRO A 371 -0.76 -12.69 -25.55
N ALA A 372 -1.25 -13.89 -25.86
CA ALA A 372 -2.37 -14.08 -26.77
C ALA A 372 -3.70 -13.59 -26.17
N ASP A 373 -3.98 -13.90 -24.90
CA ASP A 373 -5.20 -13.46 -24.23
C ASP A 373 -5.23 -11.95 -24.03
N ALA A 374 -4.10 -11.37 -23.60
CA ALA A 374 -3.93 -9.92 -23.49
C ALA A 374 -4.09 -9.22 -24.86
N GLY A 375 -3.52 -9.82 -25.91
CA GLY A 375 -3.70 -9.45 -27.32
C GLY A 375 -5.16 -9.41 -27.75
N ASN A 376 -5.88 -10.52 -27.54
CA ASN A 376 -7.28 -10.67 -27.92
C ASN A 376 -8.18 -9.68 -27.19
N LEU A 377 -7.95 -9.45 -25.90
CA LEU A 377 -8.67 -8.44 -25.13
C LEU A 377 -8.41 -7.04 -25.71
N THR A 378 -7.14 -6.68 -25.91
CA THR A 378 -6.75 -5.38 -26.47
C THR A 378 -7.41 -5.13 -27.83
N GLN A 379 -7.37 -6.11 -28.73
CA GLN A 379 -8.01 -6.04 -30.04
C GLN A 379 -9.52 -5.92 -29.94
N THR A 380 -10.17 -6.66 -29.05
CA THR A 380 -11.63 -6.57 -28.83
C THR A 380 -12.02 -5.16 -28.37
N VAL A 381 -11.25 -4.57 -27.46
CA VAL A 381 -11.48 -3.19 -26.99
C VAL A 381 -11.32 -2.18 -28.13
N TRP A 382 -10.25 -2.30 -28.92
CA TRP A 382 -10.00 -1.39 -30.04
C TRP A 382 -11.05 -1.52 -31.15
N GLN A 383 -11.49 -2.73 -31.47
CA GLN A 383 -12.59 -2.97 -32.40
C GLN A 383 -13.90 -2.35 -31.91
N GLY A 384 -14.19 -2.43 -30.62
CA GLY A 384 -15.37 -1.82 -30.02
C GLY A 384 -15.41 -0.28 -30.12
N VAL A 385 -14.26 0.36 -30.34
CA VAL A 385 -14.14 1.81 -30.64
C VAL A 385 -13.81 2.08 -32.11
N GLN A 386 -13.97 1.08 -32.99
CA GLN A 386 -13.73 1.17 -34.43
C GLN A 386 -12.27 1.53 -34.81
N CYS A 387 -11.32 1.16 -33.96
CA CYS A 387 -9.90 1.29 -34.25
C CYS A 387 -9.29 -0.02 -34.75
N THR A 388 -8.50 0.07 -35.82
CA THR A 388 -7.79 -1.05 -36.43
C THR A 388 -6.28 -1.00 -36.19
N ASP A 389 -5.78 0.11 -35.65
CA ASP A 389 -4.37 0.29 -35.36
C ASP A 389 -4.11 1.08 -34.07
N LEU A 390 -2.87 1.02 -33.59
CA LEU A 390 -2.40 1.74 -32.40
C LEU A 390 -2.55 3.27 -32.53
N ALA A 391 -2.38 3.83 -33.73
CA ALA A 391 -2.48 5.27 -33.95
C ALA A 391 -3.91 5.78 -33.79
N CYS A 392 -4.90 4.99 -34.21
CA CYS A 392 -6.31 5.22 -33.94
C CYS A 392 -6.61 5.07 -32.45
N ALA A 393 -6.17 3.98 -31.82
CA ALA A 393 -6.44 3.70 -30.41
C ALA A 393 -5.89 4.80 -29.48
N ARG A 394 -4.74 5.40 -29.82
CA ARG A 394 -4.19 6.58 -29.11
C ARG A 394 -5.06 7.83 -29.21
N LYS A 395 -5.88 7.95 -30.26
CA LYS A 395 -6.79 9.10 -30.48
C LYS A 395 -8.22 8.86 -29.98
N ALA A 396 -8.59 7.62 -29.67
CA ALA A 396 -9.90 7.30 -29.13
C ALA A 396 -10.16 8.05 -27.81
N SER A 397 -11.42 8.37 -27.51
CA SER A 397 -11.72 9.02 -26.24
C SER A 397 -11.54 8.06 -25.07
N VAL A 398 -11.19 8.59 -23.89
CA VAL A 398 -11.08 7.78 -22.66
C VAL A 398 -12.40 7.07 -22.36
N ALA A 399 -13.53 7.78 -22.50
CA ALA A 399 -14.85 7.23 -22.24
C ALA A 399 -15.19 6.05 -23.17
N ASP A 400 -14.87 6.16 -24.47
CA ASP A 400 -15.12 5.08 -25.43
C ASP A 400 -14.26 3.85 -25.14
N LEU A 401 -12.96 4.06 -24.85
CA LEU A 401 -12.04 2.97 -24.51
C LEU A 401 -12.47 2.25 -23.24
N THR A 402 -12.83 2.97 -22.18
CA THR A 402 -13.30 2.37 -20.93
C THR A 402 -14.65 1.66 -21.12
N SER A 403 -15.59 2.25 -21.87
CA SER A 403 -16.87 1.59 -22.16
C SER A 403 -16.68 0.30 -22.96
N SER A 404 -15.78 0.32 -23.94
CA SER A 404 -15.42 -0.84 -24.75
C SER A 404 -14.70 -1.91 -23.92
N PHE A 405 -13.78 -1.50 -23.05
CA PHE A 405 -13.12 -2.36 -22.07
C PHE A 405 -14.13 -3.10 -21.18
N ASN A 406 -15.06 -2.39 -20.55
CA ASN A 406 -16.04 -3.02 -19.66
C ASN A 406 -16.90 -4.05 -20.40
N LYS A 407 -17.31 -3.77 -21.63
CA LYS A 407 -18.04 -4.73 -22.47
C LYS A 407 -17.19 -5.96 -22.81
N ALA A 408 -15.92 -5.75 -23.17
CA ALA A 408 -15.01 -6.83 -23.50
C ALA A 408 -14.75 -7.74 -22.30
N VAL A 409 -14.52 -7.16 -21.11
CA VAL A 409 -14.39 -7.93 -19.85
C VAL A 409 -15.65 -8.74 -19.57
N THR A 410 -16.84 -8.14 -19.65
CA THR A 410 -18.09 -8.90 -19.46
C THR A 410 -18.23 -10.04 -20.46
N LEU A 411 -17.79 -9.89 -21.70
CA LEU A 411 -17.82 -10.97 -22.69
C LEU A 411 -16.86 -12.10 -22.30
N VAL A 412 -15.61 -11.77 -21.96
CA VAL A 412 -14.58 -12.76 -21.57
C VAL A 412 -14.97 -13.48 -20.28
N SER A 413 -15.47 -12.76 -19.28
CA SER A 413 -15.92 -13.35 -18.00
C SER A 413 -17.14 -14.27 -18.15
N ASN A 414 -17.99 -14.07 -19.15
CA ASN A 414 -19.20 -14.88 -19.38
C ASN A 414 -18.99 -16.09 -20.31
N VAL A 415 -17.77 -16.29 -20.85
CA VAL A 415 -17.49 -17.51 -21.60
C VAL A 415 -17.38 -18.67 -20.62
N ASN A 416 -18.24 -19.67 -20.75
CA ASN A 416 -18.10 -20.93 -20.02
C ASN A 416 -16.80 -21.62 -20.45
N HIS A 417 -15.72 -21.37 -19.71
CA HIS A 417 -14.46 -22.08 -19.90
C HIS A 417 -14.64 -23.50 -19.32
N PRO A 418 -14.50 -24.57 -20.13
CA PRO A 418 -14.67 -25.94 -19.66
C PRO A 418 -13.77 -26.30 -18.47
N GLN A 419 -12.68 -25.54 -18.31
CA GLN A 419 -11.65 -25.70 -17.29
C GLN A 419 -11.85 -24.77 -16.07
N GLY A 420 -12.76 -23.79 -16.16
CA GLY A 420 -13.08 -22.84 -15.10
C GLY A 420 -12.07 -21.70 -14.88
N GLU A 421 -11.76 -20.94 -15.93
CA GLU A 421 -10.85 -19.79 -15.86
C GLU A 421 -11.51 -18.60 -15.14
N PHE A 422 -10.93 -18.15 -14.02
CA PHE A 422 -11.53 -17.11 -13.17
C PHE A 422 -11.16 -15.68 -13.60
N ASN A 423 -11.47 -15.37 -14.86
CA ASN A 423 -11.22 -14.05 -15.44
C ASN A 423 -12.09 -12.93 -14.82
N PHE A 424 -13.05 -13.24 -13.95
CA PHE A 424 -13.87 -12.23 -13.28
C PHE A 424 -13.22 -11.62 -12.03
N VAL A 425 -12.26 -12.31 -11.39
CA VAL A 425 -11.61 -11.81 -10.16
C VAL A 425 -10.62 -10.69 -10.48
N GLU A 426 -9.72 -10.95 -11.43
CA GLU A 426 -8.80 -9.95 -12.01
C GLU A 426 -8.85 -10.06 -13.55
N PRO A 427 -9.74 -9.30 -14.22
CA PRO A 427 -9.97 -9.44 -15.66
C PRO A 427 -8.80 -8.96 -16.52
N VAL A 428 -7.94 -8.15 -15.94
CA VAL A 428 -6.62 -7.82 -16.47
C VAL A 428 -5.60 -8.05 -15.37
N LYS A 429 -4.41 -8.49 -15.76
CA LYS A 429 -3.30 -8.83 -14.86
C LYS A 429 -2.01 -8.84 -15.68
N PRO A 430 -0.83 -8.87 -15.04
CA PRO A 430 0.43 -8.95 -15.77
C PRO A 430 0.44 -10.12 -16.77
N SER A 431 1.11 -9.90 -17.90
CA SER A 431 1.26 -10.87 -18.98
C SER A 431 2.64 -11.52 -18.94
N ILE A 432 2.72 -12.80 -19.35
CA ILE A 432 3.99 -13.56 -19.47
C ILE A 432 4.74 -13.10 -20.72
N ASP A 433 5.40 -11.94 -20.63
CA ASP A 433 6.07 -11.30 -21.76
C ASP A 433 7.48 -11.83 -22.05
N GLY A 434 8.03 -12.66 -21.15
CA GLY A 434 9.39 -13.19 -21.24
C GLY A 434 10.48 -12.19 -20.82
N GLU A 435 10.13 -10.95 -20.49
CA GLU A 435 11.07 -9.87 -20.13
C GLU A 435 10.85 -9.38 -18.68
N TYR A 436 9.65 -8.90 -18.37
CA TYR A 436 9.25 -8.46 -17.04
C TYR A 436 8.69 -9.62 -16.24
N ILE A 437 7.94 -10.51 -16.87
CA ILE A 437 7.37 -11.73 -16.28
C ILE A 437 7.82 -12.90 -17.16
N PRO A 438 8.87 -13.64 -16.75
CA PRO A 438 9.45 -14.69 -17.59
C PRO A 438 8.51 -15.88 -17.82
N HIS A 439 7.77 -16.27 -16.78
CA HIS A 439 6.91 -17.44 -16.73
C HIS A 439 5.69 -17.17 -15.85
N ASP A 440 4.79 -18.12 -15.69
CA ASP A 440 3.81 -18.05 -14.62
C ASP A 440 4.47 -18.14 -13.23
N TRP A 441 3.79 -17.64 -12.19
CA TRP A 441 4.31 -17.62 -10.82
C TRP A 441 4.68 -19.01 -10.31
N HIS A 442 3.82 -20.02 -10.52
CA HIS A 442 4.08 -21.37 -10.02
C HIS A 442 5.38 -21.96 -10.58
N THR A 443 5.65 -21.71 -11.86
CA THR A 443 6.90 -22.13 -12.53
C THR A 443 8.09 -21.39 -11.95
N SER A 444 7.97 -20.08 -11.72
CA SER A 444 9.04 -19.24 -11.18
C SER A 444 9.43 -19.67 -9.76
N VAL A 445 8.45 -19.94 -8.90
CA VAL A 445 8.71 -20.44 -7.54
C VAL A 445 9.34 -21.83 -7.57
N LYS A 446 8.84 -22.74 -8.41
CA LYS A 446 9.40 -24.10 -8.54
C LYS A 446 10.88 -24.07 -8.96
N LYS A 447 11.23 -23.21 -9.92
CA LYS A 447 12.62 -23.03 -10.38
C LYS A 447 13.49 -22.19 -9.44
N GLY A 448 12.89 -21.41 -8.55
CA GLY A 448 13.61 -20.45 -7.71
C GLY A 448 14.02 -19.17 -8.45
N GLU A 449 13.33 -18.85 -9.54
CA GLU A 449 13.59 -17.72 -10.45
C GLU A 449 12.75 -16.49 -10.04
N PHE A 450 13.08 -15.92 -8.87
CA PHE A 450 12.46 -14.72 -8.34
C PHE A 450 13.40 -14.01 -7.37
N ASN A 451 13.09 -12.77 -6.99
CA ASN A 451 13.88 -11.99 -6.04
C ASN A 451 13.75 -12.57 -4.62
N LYS A 452 14.81 -13.23 -4.12
CA LYS A 452 14.84 -13.91 -2.82
C LYS A 452 15.01 -12.92 -1.64
N VAL A 453 13.93 -12.24 -1.26
CA VAL A 453 13.86 -11.33 -0.11
C VAL A 453 12.94 -11.87 0.98
N PRO A 454 13.07 -11.47 2.27
CA PRO A 454 12.08 -11.80 3.27
C PRO A 454 10.67 -11.39 2.82
N PHE A 455 9.70 -12.28 3.01
CA PHE A 455 8.35 -12.11 2.49
C PHE A 455 7.32 -12.39 3.60
N LEU A 456 6.46 -11.42 3.89
CA LEU A 456 5.27 -11.57 4.73
C LEU A 456 4.04 -11.69 3.84
N ILE A 457 3.20 -12.69 4.08
CA ILE A 457 1.97 -12.91 3.32
C ILE A 457 0.81 -13.04 4.28
N THR A 458 -0.26 -12.29 4.05
CA THR A 458 -1.47 -12.32 4.87
C THR A 458 -2.71 -12.54 4.05
N THR A 459 -3.71 -13.14 4.68
CA THR A 459 -5.09 -13.24 4.18
C THR A 459 -6.06 -12.82 5.26
N ASN A 460 -7.30 -12.52 4.88
CA ASN A 460 -8.42 -12.41 5.80
C ASN A 460 -9.12 -13.76 5.98
N HIS A 461 -9.92 -13.89 7.04
CA HIS A 461 -10.67 -15.11 7.31
C HIS A 461 -11.70 -15.41 6.20
N ASP A 462 -12.37 -14.37 5.70
CA ASP A 462 -13.54 -14.42 4.82
C ASP A 462 -13.33 -13.64 3.51
N GLU A 463 -12.17 -13.81 2.85
CA GLU A 463 -11.80 -13.08 1.61
C GLU A 463 -12.94 -13.01 0.60
N ALA A 464 -13.54 -14.16 0.27
CA ALA A 464 -14.59 -14.21 -0.74
C ALA A 464 -15.88 -13.45 -0.35
N GLY A 465 -16.05 -13.13 0.93
CA GLY A 465 -17.26 -12.53 1.47
C GLY A 465 -17.61 -11.18 0.87
N ALA A 466 -16.62 -10.38 0.48
CA ALA A 466 -16.84 -9.09 -0.15
C ALA A 466 -17.42 -9.21 -1.59
N PHE A 467 -17.21 -10.35 -2.24
CA PHE A 467 -17.55 -10.56 -3.66
C PHE A 467 -18.83 -11.39 -3.84
N ILE A 468 -19.17 -12.25 -2.88
CA ILE A 468 -20.36 -13.11 -2.96
C ILE A 468 -21.65 -12.30 -3.09
N THR A 469 -21.70 -11.10 -2.52
CA THR A 469 -22.90 -10.25 -2.57
C THR A 469 -23.18 -9.66 -3.94
N ASP A 470 -22.22 -9.66 -4.86
CA ASP A 470 -22.43 -9.14 -6.22
C ASP A 470 -23.42 -10.02 -6.98
N ASP A 471 -23.30 -11.33 -6.85
CA ASP A 471 -24.22 -12.30 -7.45
C ASP A 471 -25.34 -12.76 -6.50
N LEU A 472 -25.06 -12.77 -5.18
CA LEU A 472 -25.98 -13.24 -4.13
C LEU A 472 -26.20 -12.19 -3.03
N PRO A 473 -26.91 -11.08 -3.34
CA PRO A 473 -27.09 -9.97 -2.41
C PRO A 473 -27.94 -10.36 -1.17
N ASN A 474 -28.78 -11.39 -1.29
CA ASN A 474 -29.66 -11.86 -0.21
C ASN A 474 -29.30 -13.29 0.23
N PRO A 475 -29.58 -13.68 1.49
CA PRO A 475 -29.46 -15.05 1.93
C PRO A 475 -30.21 -16.02 1.00
N VAL A 476 -29.58 -17.14 0.65
CA VAL A 476 -30.19 -18.19 -0.15
C VAL A 476 -30.90 -19.17 0.80
N PRO A 477 -32.25 -19.26 0.80
CA PRO A 477 -32.96 -20.06 1.80
C PRO A 477 -32.64 -21.56 1.70
N ALA A 478 -32.08 -22.14 2.76
CA ALA A 478 -31.81 -23.58 2.87
C ALA A 478 -33.04 -24.38 3.39
N ALA A 479 -34.25 -24.05 2.90
CA ALA A 479 -35.49 -24.64 3.42
C ALA A 479 -35.72 -26.08 2.91
N SER A 480 -35.27 -27.06 3.69
CA SER A 480 -35.58 -28.52 3.67
C SER A 480 -35.08 -29.35 2.48
N ASP A 481 -34.73 -30.61 2.77
CA ASP A 481 -34.24 -31.67 1.87
C ASP A 481 -34.99 -31.75 0.53
N SER A 482 -34.53 -30.97 -0.45
CA SER A 482 -35.15 -30.89 -1.76
C SER A 482 -34.07 -31.06 -2.83
N PRO A 483 -34.34 -31.81 -3.92
CA PRO A 483 -33.47 -31.86 -5.11
C PRO A 483 -33.09 -30.46 -5.63
N THR A 484 -33.85 -29.43 -5.27
CA THR A 484 -33.57 -28.04 -5.61
C THR A 484 -32.33 -27.49 -4.90
N LEU A 485 -31.95 -27.95 -3.70
CA LEU A 485 -30.77 -27.45 -2.98
C LEU A 485 -29.48 -27.96 -3.63
N ASP A 486 -29.41 -29.26 -3.95
CA ASP A 486 -28.27 -29.85 -4.67
C ASP A 486 -28.11 -29.21 -6.06
N GLN A 487 -29.22 -29.01 -6.76
CA GLN A 487 -29.23 -28.30 -8.05
C GLN A 487 -28.79 -26.84 -7.91
N THR A 488 -29.23 -26.14 -6.85
CA THR A 488 -28.82 -24.77 -6.58
C THR A 488 -27.32 -24.71 -6.31
N TRP A 489 -26.81 -25.57 -5.42
CA TRP A 489 -25.40 -25.64 -5.11
C TRP A 489 -24.55 -25.94 -6.35
N ALA A 490 -24.93 -26.95 -7.14
CA ALA A 490 -24.26 -27.26 -8.40
C ALA A 490 -24.32 -26.10 -9.42
N TYR A 491 -25.44 -25.39 -9.52
CA TYR A 491 -25.58 -24.22 -10.38
C TYR A 491 -24.66 -23.08 -9.94
N LEU A 492 -24.62 -22.78 -8.64
CA LEU A 492 -23.75 -21.73 -8.09
C LEU A 492 -22.28 -22.04 -8.39
N LEU A 493 -21.82 -23.27 -8.13
CA LEU A 493 -20.44 -23.64 -8.39
C LEU A 493 -20.09 -23.62 -9.89
N SER A 494 -20.93 -24.23 -10.73
CA SER A 494 -20.62 -24.40 -12.15
C SER A 494 -20.80 -23.12 -12.96
N THR A 495 -21.80 -22.30 -12.64
CA THR A 495 -22.25 -21.19 -13.50
C THR A 495 -22.01 -19.81 -12.89
N VAL A 496 -22.13 -19.65 -11.57
CA VAL A 496 -21.87 -18.34 -10.93
C VAL A 496 -20.38 -18.20 -10.63
N ILE A 497 -19.79 -19.21 -10.02
CA ILE A 497 -18.34 -19.19 -9.70
C ILE A 497 -17.50 -19.70 -10.87
N HIS A 498 -18.11 -20.29 -11.89
CA HIS A 498 -17.42 -20.78 -13.09
C HIS A 498 -16.40 -21.90 -12.82
N PHE A 499 -16.60 -22.77 -11.81
CA PHE A 499 -15.71 -23.93 -11.61
C PHE A 499 -15.76 -24.94 -12.77
N GLY A 500 -16.74 -24.86 -13.66
CA GLY A 500 -16.97 -25.88 -14.69
C GLY A 500 -17.52 -27.18 -14.10
N VAL A 501 -17.96 -28.09 -14.97
CA VAL A 501 -18.72 -29.29 -14.55
C VAL A 501 -17.84 -30.28 -13.78
N GLU A 502 -16.59 -30.48 -14.20
CA GLU A 502 -15.70 -31.47 -13.60
C GLU A 502 -15.29 -31.08 -12.17
N ARG A 503 -14.76 -29.86 -11.97
CA ARG A 503 -14.42 -29.37 -10.61
C ARG A 503 -15.66 -29.32 -9.72
N THR A 504 -16.79 -28.83 -10.24
CA THR A 504 -18.07 -28.78 -9.49
C THR A 504 -18.46 -30.16 -8.98
N THR A 505 -18.43 -31.18 -9.85
CA THR A 505 -18.82 -32.54 -9.49
C THR A 505 -17.90 -33.10 -8.40
N ALA A 506 -16.58 -32.92 -8.55
CA ALA A 506 -15.62 -33.39 -7.56
C ALA A 506 -15.76 -32.66 -6.21
N ILE A 507 -15.99 -31.34 -6.21
CA ILE A 507 -16.22 -30.55 -4.99
C ILE A 507 -17.45 -31.06 -4.25
N ILE A 508 -18.56 -31.29 -4.95
CA ILE A 508 -19.80 -31.82 -4.35
C ILE A 508 -19.57 -33.22 -3.77
N GLN A 509 -18.92 -34.11 -4.53
CA GLN A 509 -18.65 -35.49 -4.08
C GLN A 509 -17.70 -35.56 -2.88
N SER A 510 -16.82 -34.56 -2.70
CA SER A 510 -15.89 -34.52 -1.57
C SER A 510 -16.60 -34.38 -0.21
N GLY A 511 -17.76 -33.74 -0.17
CA GLY A 511 -18.47 -33.40 1.07
C GLY A 511 -17.75 -32.39 1.98
N LEU A 512 -16.65 -31.77 1.51
CA LEU A 512 -15.80 -30.88 2.31
C LEU A 512 -16.42 -29.50 2.61
N TYR A 513 -17.47 -29.13 1.87
CA TYR A 513 -18.20 -27.86 1.97
C TYR A 513 -19.69 -28.14 2.18
N PRO A 514 -20.12 -28.46 3.41
CA PRO A 514 -21.50 -28.87 3.69
C PRO A 514 -22.45 -27.68 3.59
N TYR A 515 -23.26 -27.65 2.53
CA TYR A 515 -24.15 -26.54 2.18
C TYR A 515 -25.57 -26.64 2.78
N TYR A 516 -25.75 -27.51 3.77
CA TYR A 516 -27.01 -27.69 4.49
C TYR A 516 -26.79 -27.57 6.00
N SER A 517 -27.63 -26.79 6.67
CA SER A 517 -27.65 -26.67 8.13
C SER A 517 -29.02 -26.23 8.63
N ALA A 518 -29.55 -26.95 9.62
CA ALA A 518 -30.84 -26.61 10.24
C ALA A 518 -30.76 -25.34 11.13
N THR A 519 -29.55 -24.89 11.49
CA THR A 519 -29.34 -23.78 12.43
C THR A 519 -28.62 -22.58 11.81
N GLN A 520 -28.13 -22.69 10.57
CA GLN A 520 -27.46 -21.59 9.86
C GLN A 520 -28.29 -21.17 8.64
N PRO A 521 -29.05 -20.06 8.74
CA PRO A 521 -29.97 -19.65 7.68
C PRO A 521 -29.28 -19.19 6.40
N ASP A 522 -27.98 -18.86 6.45
CA ASP A 522 -27.19 -18.36 5.32
C ASP A 522 -26.02 -19.31 4.95
N ILE A 523 -26.16 -20.59 5.28
CA ILE A 523 -25.13 -21.62 5.08
C ILE A 523 -24.58 -21.66 3.66
N ILE A 524 -25.41 -21.39 2.64
CA ILE A 524 -24.97 -21.40 1.23
C ILE A 524 -23.91 -20.34 0.97
N ARG A 525 -24.13 -19.09 1.39
CA ARG A 525 -23.15 -18.02 1.19
C ARG A 525 -21.93 -18.22 2.07
N ASP A 526 -22.11 -18.69 3.31
CA ASP A 526 -20.99 -19.00 4.20
C ASP A 526 -20.09 -20.12 3.65
N GLN A 527 -20.67 -21.16 3.02
CA GLN A 527 -19.87 -22.22 2.39
C GLN A 527 -19.27 -21.81 1.04
N LEU A 528 -19.95 -20.98 0.24
CA LEU A 528 -19.32 -20.38 -0.94
C LEU A 528 -18.12 -19.54 -0.52
N ASN A 529 -18.26 -18.76 0.55
CA ASN A 529 -17.17 -17.96 1.11
C ASN A 529 -16.00 -18.84 1.51
N ALA A 530 -16.26 -19.89 2.29
CA ALA A 530 -15.21 -20.82 2.69
C ALA A 530 -14.53 -21.48 1.48
N LEU A 531 -15.31 -21.94 0.48
CA LEU A 531 -14.79 -22.60 -0.72
C LEU A 531 -13.90 -21.67 -1.55
N ILE A 532 -14.42 -20.49 -1.89
CA ILE A 532 -13.73 -19.52 -2.74
C ILE A 532 -12.49 -18.98 -2.01
N THR A 533 -12.60 -18.69 -0.71
CA THR A 533 -11.46 -18.25 0.12
C THR A 533 -10.36 -19.32 0.19
N ASP A 534 -10.76 -20.59 0.35
CA ASP A 534 -9.80 -21.70 0.36
C ASP A 534 -9.13 -21.90 -1.00
N PHE A 535 -9.91 -21.82 -2.08
CA PHE A 535 -9.46 -22.08 -3.44
C PHE A 535 -8.47 -21.01 -3.95
N PHE A 536 -8.79 -19.72 -3.83
CA PHE A 536 -7.94 -18.66 -4.38
C PHE A 536 -6.82 -18.20 -3.44
N TRP A 537 -7.04 -18.21 -2.12
CA TRP A 537 -6.10 -17.64 -1.16
C TRP A 537 -5.41 -18.72 -0.32
N ASN A 538 -6.15 -19.50 0.48
CA ASN A 538 -5.50 -20.28 1.54
C ASN A 538 -4.72 -21.51 1.05
N CYS A 539 -5.27 -22.27 0.12
CA CYS A 539 -4.70 -23.56 -0.27
C CYS A 539 -3.52 -23.46 -1.25
N PRO A 540 -3.55 -22.62 -2.30
CA PRO A 540 -2.37 -22.37 -3.13
C PRO A 540 -1.20 -21.82 -2.31
N LEU A 541 -1.49 -20.97 -1.30
CA LEU A 541 -0.47 -20.42 -0.41
C LEU A 541 0.35 -21.46 0.33
N ARG A 542 -0.26 -22.58 0.72
CA ARG A 542 0.47 -23.68 1.37
C ARG A 542 1.64 -24.12 0.50
N LEU A 543 1.40 -24.29 -0.81
CA LEU A 543 2.39 -24.72 -1.78
C LEU A 543 3.49 -23.68 -1.98
N PHE A 544 3.10 -22.44 -2.27
CA PHE A 544 4.08 -21.39 -2.60
C PHE A 544 4.96 -21.04 -1.40
N VAL A 545 4.38 -20.94 -0.19
CA VAL A 545 5.15 -20.66 1.03
C VAL A 545 6.21 -21.74 1.27
N GLU A 546 5.86 -23.01 1.14
CA GLU A 546 6.80 -24.12 1.34
C GLU A 546 7.89 -24.14 0.27
N GLN A 547 7.54 -23.97 -1.01
CA GLN A 547 8.52 -23.94 -2.10
C GLN A 547 9.47 -22.75 -1.98
N MET A 548 8.96 -21.56 -1.66
CA MET A 548 9.78 -20.38 -1.41
C MET A 548 10.74 -20.59 -0.23
N ALA A 549 10.25 -21.16 0.87
CA ALA A 549 11.08 -21.53 2.02
C ALA A 549 12.15 -22.56 1.63
N GLY A 550 11.83 -23.52 0.77
CA GLY A 550 12.76 -24.49 0.19
C GLY A 550 13.90 -23.85 -0.62
N HIS A 551 13.65 -22.67 -1.20
CA HIS A 551 14.66 -21.85 -1.89
C HIS A 551 15.47 -20.94 -0.95
N GLY A 552 15.31 -21.09 0.36
CA GLY A 552 16.05 -20.35 1.40
C GLY A 552 15.43 -19.00 1.78
N VAL A 553 14.20 -18.73 1.38
CA VAL A 553 13.51 -17.47 1.68
C VAL A 553 12.87 -17.53 3.05
N LYS A 554 13.00 -16.46 3.85
CA LYS A 554 12.23 -16.30 5.08
C LYS A 554 10.83 -15.85 4.73
N VAL A 555 9.88 -16.77 4.79
CA VAL A 555 8.46 -16.51 4.49
C VAL A 555 7.65 -16.58 5.78
N TYR A 556 6.79 -15.60 6.01
CA TYR A 556 5.90 -15.51 7.17
C TYR A 556 4.47 -15.48 6.66
N ARG A 557 3.65 -16.47 7.03
CA ARG A 557 2.24 -16.54 6.66
C ARG A 557 1.34 -16.20 7.86
N GLY A 558 0.41 -15.28 7.66
CA GLY A 558 -0.55 -14.86 8.67
C GLY A 558 -1.98 -14.82 8.13
N ARG A 559 -2.97 -14.79 9.04
CA ARG A 559 -4.38 -14.64 8.71
C ARG A 559 -5.08 -13.72 9.71
N PHE A 560 -5.85 -12.75 9.25
CA PHE A 560 -6.67 -11.90 10.09
C PHE A 560 -8.01 -12.57 10.41
N ASP A 561 -8.29 -12.73 11.70
CA ASP A 561 -9.55 -13.28 12.23
C ASP A 561 -10.27 -12.29 13.15
N HIS A 562 -9.60 -11.21 13.58
CA HIS A 562 -10.21 -10.20 14.45
C HIS A 562 -11.09 -9.25 13.65
N VAL A 563 -12.39 -9.28 13.91
CA VAL A 563 -13.33 -8.32 13.33
C VAL A 563 -13.41 -7.09 14.21
N LEU A 564 -13.08 -5.93 13.65
CA LEU A 564 -13.27 -4.65 14.32
C LEU A 564 -14.76 -4.42 14.61
N GLN A 565 -15.08 -3.92 15.80
CA GLN A 565 -16.44 -3.91 16.37
C GLN A 565 -17.52 -3.25 15.49
N GLU A 566 -17.16 -2.38 14.53
CA GLU A 566 -18.14 -1.59 13.77
C GLU A 566 -17.79 -1.39 12.27
N THR A 567 -16.75 -2.03 11.72
CA THR A 567 -16.33 -1.77 10.32
C THR A 567 -17.33 -2.23 9.26
N ASN A 568 -18.31 -3.04 9.63
CA ASN A 568 -19.32 -3.57 8.72
C ASN A 568 -20.70 -3.01 9.07
N ALA A 569 -21.39 -2.47 8.05
CA ALA A 569 -22.79 -2.07 8.22
C ALA A 569 -23.61 -3.29 8.67
N PRO A 570 -24.56 -3.16 9.64
CA PRO A 570 -25.32 -4.29 10.19
C PRO A 570 -26.06 -5.16 9.16
N THR A 571 -26.23 -4.65 7.95
CA THR A 571 -26.93 -5.30 6.83
C THR A 571 -25.99 -5.89 5.77
N SER A 572 -24.66 -5.68 5.89
CA SER A 572 -23.66 -6.26 4.99
C SER A 572 -23.46 -7.75 5.31
N TYR A 573 -23.18 -8.57 4.29
CA TYR A 573 -22.75 -9.96 4.51
C TYR A 573 -21.49 -10.05 5.38
N CYS A 574 -20.61 -9.05 5.26
CA CYS A 574 -19.38 -8.95 6.03
C CYS A 574 -19.62 -8.53 7.48
N TYR A 575 -20.86 -8.24 7.92
CA TYR A 575 -21.13 -7.95 9.32
C TYR A 575 -20.67 -9.08 10.24
N ASN A 576 -19.77 -8.77 11.19
CA ASN A 576 -19.07 -9.72 12.06
C ASN A 576 -18.21 -10.77 11.30
N LYS A 577 -17.72 -10.44 10.11
CA LYS A 577 -16.79 -11.26 9.33
C LYS A 577 -15.57 -10.43 8.93
N GLU A 578 -14.41 -11.08 8.81
CA GLU A 578 -13.18 -10.44 8.38
C GLU A 578 -13.03 -10.66 6.88
N CYS A 579 -13.67 -9.79 6.10
CA CYS A 579 -13.71 -9.88 4.64
C CYS A 579 -12.49 -9.23 3.97
N HIS A 580 -12.34 -9.47 2.66
CA HIS A 580 -11.33 -8.85 1.81
C HIS A 580 -11.12 -7.35 2.07
N GLY A 581 -9.86 -6.95 2.35
CA GLY A 581 -9.45 -5.57 2.61
C GLY A 581 -9.80 -5.00 3.99
N SER A 582 -10.44 -5.77 4.88
CA SER A 582 -10.84 -5.30 6.22
C SER A 582 -9.64 -4.95 7.11
N GLU A 583 -8.52 -5.65 6.92
CA GLU A 583 -7.28 -5.49 7.68
C GLU A 583 -6.62 -4.13 7.44
N LEU A 584 -6.85 -3.51 6.28
CA LEU A 584 -6.22 -2.25 5.87
C LEU A 584 -6.42 -1.13 6.87
N THR A 585 -7.58 -1.12 7.54
CA THR A 585 -7.87 -0.17 8.63
C THR A 585 -6.85 -0.28 9.75
N THR A 586 -6.44 -1.50 10.10
CA THR A 586 -5.46 -1.76 11.14
C THR A 586 -4.03 -1.57 10.63
N VAL A 587 -3.71 -2.01 9.41
CA VAL A 587 -2.38 -1.88 8.78
C VAL A 587 -1.97 -0.40 8.65
N PHE A 588 -2.88 0.48 8.25
CA PHE A 588 -2.63 1.92 8.16
C PHE A 588 -2.88 2.67 9.48
N GLY A 589 -3.33 1.98 10.53
CA GLY A 589 -3.66 2.60 11.82
C GLY A 589 -4.82 3.60 11.73
N ALA A 590 -5.75 3.39 10.81
CA ALA A 590 -6.72 4.35 10.33
C ALA A 590 -8.11 4.22 10.99
N LEU A 591 -8.15 3.81 12.26
CA LEU A 591 -9.38 3.56 13.03
C LEU A 591 -10.34 4.76 13.08
N ASN A 592 -9.82 5.98 12.88
CA ASN A 592 -10.59 7.21 12.93
C ASN A 592 -11.34 7.56 11.64
N ILE A 593 -11.09 6.84 10.54
CA ILE A 593 -11.70 7.12 9.22
C ILE A 593 -13.20 6.87 9.22
N TYR A 594 -13.67 5.93 10.04
CA TYR A 594 -15.08 5.52 10.04
C TYR A 594 -15.95 6.32 11.00
N GLY A 595 -15.40 7.32 11.73
CA GLY A 595 -16.16 8.11 12.70
C GLY A 595 -16.77 7.28 13.85
N ILE A 596 -16.21 6.09 14.05
CA ILE A 596 -16.70 5.01 14.89
C ILE A 596 -15.97 5.01 16.23
N PRO A 597 -16.65 4.77 17.36
CA PRO A 597 -16.00 4.56 18.65
C PRO A 597 -14.99 3.40 18.59
N VAL A 598 -13.74 3.67 18.95
CA VAL A 598 -12.68 2.67 18.97
C VAL A 598 -12.62 2.03 20.34
N SER A 599 -12.80 0.71 20.42
CA SER A 599 -12.63 -0.02 21.67
C SER A 599 -11.15 -0.05 22.08
N ALA A 600 -10.86 -0.18 23.38
CA ALA A 600 -9.48 -0.30 23.85
C ALA A 600 -8.77 -1.55 23.31
N GLU A 601 -9.54 -2.59 22.99
CA GLU A 601 -9.06 -3.83 22.38
C GLU A 601 -8.66 -3.61 20.91
N ASP A 602 -9.53 -2.97 20.11
CA ASP A 602 -9.25 -2.63 18.71
C ASP A 602 -8.06 -1.68 18.57
N LEU A 603 -7.95 -0.71 19.48
CA LEU A 603 -6.82 0.20 19.52
C LEU A 603 -5.51 -0.57 19.76
N LYS A 604 -5.47 -1.46 20.75
CA LYS A 604 -4.28 -2.26 21.07
C LYS A 604 -3.96 -3.25 19.95
N PHE A 605 -4.97 -3.87 19.34
CA PHE A 605 -4.81 -4.75 18.19
C PHE A 605 -4.16 -3.99 17.02
N THR A 606 -4.70 -2.82 16.69
CA THR A 606 -4.18 -1.97 15.61
C THR A 606 -2.76 -1.49 15.87
N GLN A 607 -2.46 -1.05 17.10
CA GLN A 607 -1.10 -0.71 17.51
C GLN A 607 -0.12 -1.88 17.27
N ASN A 608 -0.51 -3.10 17.65
CA ASN A 608 0.28 -4.30 17.44
C ASN A 608 0.52 -4.61 15.96
N ILE A 609 -0.49 -4.42 15.09
CA ILE A 609 -0.37 -4.62 13.65
C ILE A 609 0.62 -3.60 13.04
N VAL A 610 0.45 -2.31 13.31
CA VAL A 610 1.38 -1.27 12.80
C VAL A 610 2.81 -1.52 13.27
N ASP A 611 2.98 -1.92 14.54
CA ASP A 611 4.31 -2.25 15.08
C ASP A 611 4.91 -3.48 14.38
N THR A 612 4.10 -4.50 14.07
CA THR A 612 4.51 -5.73 13.35
C THR A 612 4.97 -5.43 11.93
N TRP A 613 4.18 -4.65 11.17
CA TRP A 613 4.50 -4.29 9.78
C TRP A 613 5.77 -3.44 9.69
N THR A 614 5.91 -2.45 10.57
CA THR A 614 7.08 -1.56 10.56
C THR A 614 8.33 -2.22 11.14
N HIS A 615 8.18 -3.18 12.07
CA HIS A 615 9.28 -4.03 12.51
C HIS A 615 9.76 -4.96 11.39
N PHE A 616 8.83 -5.54 10.61
CA PHE A 616 9.19 -6.30 9.41
C PHE A 616 9.88 -5.41 8.38
N ALA A 617 9.38 -4.20 8.12
CA ALA A 617 10.02 -3.27 7.19
C ALA A 617 11.47 -2.92 7.59
N ARG A 618 11.75 -2.89 8.90
CA ARG A 618 13.06 -2.59 9.45
C ARG A 618 14.03 -3.77 9.44
N TYR A 619 13.55 -4.98 9.74
CA TYR A 619 14.42 -6.13 10.03
C TYR A 619 14.19 -7.36 9.15
N GLY A 620 13.13 -7.38 8.35
CA GLY A 620 12.67 -8.57 7.62
C GLY A 620 12.17 -9.67 8.53
N ASN A 621 11.69 -9.30 9.73
CA ASN A 621 11.20 -10.18 10.77
C ASN A 621 9.99 -9.50 11.46
N PRO A 622 8.81 -10.14 11.53
CA PRO A 622 7.62 -9.51 12.12
C PRO A 622 7.60 -9.54 13.66
N ASN A 623 8.51 -10.27 14.32
CA ASN A 623 8.44 -10.51 15.76
C ASN A 623 8.82 -9.28 16.58
N THR A 624 7.83 -8.63 17.20
CA THR A 624 8.01 -7.55 18.18
C THR A 624 8.10 -8.12 19.61
N HIS A 625 8.45 -7.27 20.59
CA HIS A 625 8.53 -7.70 21.99
C HIS A 625 7.13 -8.00 22.57
N ASN A 626 7.04 -9.02 23.44
CA ASN A 626 5.82 -9.39 24.17
C ASN A 626 4.63 -9.86 23.30
N GLN A 627 4.88 -10.26 22.05
CA GLN A 627 3.89 -10.95 21.21
C GLN A 627 4.21 -12.45 21.11
N LEU A 628 3.22 -13.23 20.67
CA LEU A 628 3.43 -14.63 20.32
C LEU A 628 4.51 -14.71 19.22
N TYR A 629 5.45 -15.64 19.38
CA TYR A 629 6.50 -15.80 18.39
C TYR A 629 5.93 -16.35 17.08
N TRP A 630 6.16 -15.63 15.99
CA TRP A 630 5.83 -15.98 14.61
C TRP A 630 7.05 -16.57 13.90
N PRO A 631 7.18 -17.90 13.81
CA PRO A 631 8.27 -18.53 13.08
C PRO A 631 8.08 -18.36 11.56
N ALA A 632 9.20 -18.23 10.85
CA ALA A 632 9.19 -18.39 9.39
C ALA A 632 8.77 -19.82 9.02
N ALA A 633 8.13 -19.96 7.87
CA ALA A 633 7.81 -21.25 7.28
C ALA A 633 9.07 -22.04 6.90
N THR A 634 8.92 -23.35 6.78
CA THR A 634 9.96 -24.24 6.26
C THR A 634 9.45 -24.95 5.01
N ALA A 635 10.34 -25.67 4.32
CA ALA A 635 10.01 -26.47 3.14
C ALA A 635 8.96 -27.58 3.39
N SER A 636 8.56 -27.82 4.64
CA SER A 636 7.59 -28.85 5.02
C SER A 636 6.57 -28.38 6.06
N LYS A 637 6.58 -27.09 6.42
CA LYS A 637 5.68 -26.51 7.44
C LYS A 637 5.25 -25.11 7.03
N SER A 638 4.03 -24.99 6.53
CA SER A 638 3.32 -23.73 6.33
C SER A 638 2.58 -23.31 7.60
N ASN A 639 3.30 -22.80 8.61
CA ASN A 639 2.66 -22.28 9.83
C ASN A 639 1.78 -21.07 9.49
N VAL A 640 0.63 -20.94 10.14
CA VAL A 640 -0.25 -19.76 10.00
C VAL A 640 -0.34 -19.02 11.33
N TYR A 641 0.14 -17.77 11.35
CA TYR A 641 -0.05 -16.87 12.48
C TYR A 641 -1.41 -16.20 12.40
N VAL A 642 -2.30 -16.50 13.34
CA VAL A 642 -3.66 -15.97 13.33
C VAL A 642 -3.69 -14.71 14.19
N PHE A 643 -3.98 -13.59 13.54
CA PHE A 643 -4.21 -12.30 14.18
C PHE A 643 -5.61 -12.27 14.78
N ASN A 644 -5.65 -12.30 16.11
CA ASN A 644 -6.86 -12.14 16.89
C ASN A 644 -6.53 -11.27 18.12
N THR A 645 -7.50 -10.94 18.97
CA THR A 645 -7.24 -10.26 20.25
C THR A 645 -6.29 -11.07 21.14
N THR A 646 -6.37 -12.40 21.00
CA THR A 646 -5.34 -13.35 21.44
C THR A 646 -4.79 -14.09 20.24
N ASN A 647 -3.61 -13.67 19.76
CA ASN A 647 -2.95 -14.32 18.62
C ASN A 647 -2.71 -15.81 18.88
N THR A 648 -2.83 -16.62 17.83
CA THR A 648 -2.53 -18.06 17.88
C THR A 648 -1.63 -18.47 16.71
N LEU A 649 -1.00 -19.65 16.81
CA LEU A 649 -0.13 -20.20 15.77
C LEU A 649 -0.61 -21.60 15.40
N LEU A 650 -1.03 -21.77 14.16
CA LEU A 650 -1.40 -23.08 13.60
C LEU A 650 -0.12 -23.72 13.02
N THR A 651 0.34 -24.80 13.64
CA THR A 651 1.67 -25.40 13.37
C THR A 651 1.66 -26.69 12.55
N ASP A 652 0.51 -27.36 12.47
CA ASP A 652 0.33 -28.61 11.73
C ASP A 652 -0.42 -28.40 10.40
N GLY A 653 -0.40 -27.17 9.87
CA GLY A 653 -1.13 -26.76 8.67
C GLY A 653 -2.53 -26.20 8.97
N PHE A 654 -3.15 -25.64 7.94
CA PHE A 654 -4.46 -24.99 7.97
C PHE A 654 -5.31 -25.56 6.83
N ASN A 655 -6.55 -25.97 7.12
CA ASN A 655 -7.48 -26.59 6.16
C ASN A 655 -6.88 -27.76 5.36
N ASN A 656 -6.07 -28.62 6.01
CA ASN A 656 -5.30 -29.66 5.33
C ASN A 656 -6.15 -30.58 4.43
N ASP A 657 -7.28 -31.10 4.91
CA ASP A 657 -8.12 -32.01 4.12
C ASP A 657 -8.64 -31.35 2.84
N LYS A 658 -9.00 -30.07 2.93
CA LYS A 658 -9.46 -29.25 1.79
C LYS A 658 -8.33 -28.93 0.83
N CYS A 659 -7.19 -28.48 1.35
CA CYS A 659 -6.04 -28.14 0.50
C CYS A 659 -5.42 -29.39 -0.14
N ASP A 660 -5.43 -30.53 0.54
CA ASP A 660 -5.04 -31.83 -0.01
C ASP A 660 -5.98 -32.26 -1.13
N PHE A 661 -7.29 -32.01 -0.98
CA PHE A 661 -8.26 -32.31 -2.00
C PHE A 661 -7.99 -31.51 -3.29
N PHE A 662 -7.81 -30.19 -3.21
CA PHE A 662 -7.49 -29.39 -4.41
C PHE A 662 -6.20 -29.84 -5.08
N GLN A 663 -5.16 -30.08 -4.27
CA GLN A 663 -3.85 -30.47 -4.78
C GLN A 663 -3.83 -31.88 -5.40
N LYS A 664 -4.51 -32.87 -4.80
CA LYS A 664 -4.52 -34.26 -5.31
C LYS A 664 -5.30 -34.41 -6.62
N ASN A 665 -6.19 -33.47 -6.91
CA ASN A 665 -7.06 -33.48 -8.07
C ASN A 665 -6.63 -32.47 -9.16
N ASP A 666 -5.42 -31.89 -9.06
CA ASP A 666 -4.90 -30.87 -9.99
C ASP A 666 -5.93 -29.75 -10.26
N MET A 667 -6.55 -29.22 -9.20
CA MET A 667 -7.70 -28.32 -9.34
C MET A 667 -7.33 -26.86 -9.53
N TYR A 668 -6.07 -26.47 -9.41
CA TYR A 668 -5.66 -25.08 -9.49
C TYR A 668 -5.59 -24.59 -10.94
N ASP A 669 -5.83 -23.30 -11.18
CA ASP A 669 -5.77 -22.75 -12.55
C ASP A 669 -4.37 -22.91 -13.15
N PHE A 670 -3.33 -22.77 -12.34
CA PHE A 670 -1.95 -23.00 -12.79
C PHE A 670 -1.64 -24.46 -13.19
N ASP A 671 -2.41 -25.45 -12.69
CA ASP A 671 -2.25 -26.85 -13.12
C ASP A 671 -2.79 -27.07 -14.55
N ILE A 672 -3.77 -26.27 -14.97
CA ILE A 672 -4.34 -26.29 -16.32
C ILE A 672 -3.41 -25.58 -17.31
N PHE A 673 -2.82 -24.44 -16.91
CA PHE A 673 -1.82 -23.74 -17.71
C PHE A 673 -0.70 -24.70 -18.15
N ASP A 674 -0.19 -25.54 -17.25
CA ASP A 674 0.89 -26.50 -17.54
C ASP A 674 0.48 -27.63 -18.50
N LYS A 675 -0.80 -28.01 -18.56
CA LYS A 675 -1.31 -29.07 -19.44
C LYS A 675 -1.49 -28.59 -20.88
N ASN A 676 -1.82 -27.31 -21.07
CA ASN A 676 -2.09 -26.74 -22.40
C ASN A 676 -0.84 -26.13 -23.07
N TYR A 677 0.25 -25.92 -22.32
CA TYR A 677 1.50 -25.31 -22.80
C TYR A 677 2.69 -26.30 -22.93
N LYS A 678 2.46 -27.59 -22.72
CA LYS A 678 3.38 -28.68 -23.13
C LYS A 678 2.99 -29.19 -24.50
#